data_AF-A0A8H4KCA9-F1
#
_entry.id   AF-A0A8H4KCA9-F1
#
_cell.length_a   1.000
_cell.length_b   1.000
_cell.length_c   1.000
_cell.angle_alpha   90.00
_cell.angle_beta   90.00
_cell.angle_gamma   90.00
#
_symmetry.space_group_name_H-M   'P 1'
#
loop_
_entity.id
_entity.type
_entity.pdbx_description
1 polymer ?
#
loop_
_entity_poly.entity_id
_entity_poly.type
_entity_poly.pdbx_seq_one_letter_code
_entity_poly.pdbx_strand_id
1 'polypeptide(L)'
;MIFSHSTTLLLSFATSFTSAELKCRPEGPVLPRPTALAKSPIFQAAAANLTETLNEAISGSIAAGWPVKNVSFSLAVVSADQEEPGVPIWEYHHLAAANTKGTQHLNRDSQYLVGSVSKMFTDYLLLKSGMNLDAPVTQFLPELKGKSTIQWQDVSLRMLASYLGGTPANYGFSDFYLLKEVFLAYGLPPIEKDDYPPCGVIGLNKGCTGQQILSGMKESYPQTAPNERPAYSNMAFAILGMAMEEYTEKNFTQLLKEILTDPMGMNNTLPSPGDDDKAVIPSGDSSWGSDYKLNTPAGGLVSSLSDLSKFSYALLSRTLNLTSTEINGWLKPAAFAGNAYTMTGMPWEILRLSNLTPKYPHSVTIYGKGGGAQNYRSQLNFVDDYGLAIVILTAGPMKAAPILTDAMLSTFVAAADEVSREQAEKFEKKFTNDVGEDVPIEASLKQDSDSMFLASLRRNGTDIVSNLAEIWGLTLGDFLPKVGPKIRVFPSQLRENATLDGKSVVKEVWHLWPDLNSGLKTDLPGNMIEEMICVGWSIQDWVHYGSEPLDRVLVFRRVQNSKNPSPTSSTTIAIAMAGGRKSKPQPPKGPSTTLILDNGASTIKAGLINNGKIPDEPRIIPNVIARDRARKVYVASELEKCRDFGEIQFRRPVEKGFIVNWEAQKEIWDREIFDDAKFDVTDTRLILAEPPNGLPILQANCDQIVFEEYGFASYYRGIGSTFNAYHDVQNIFRTPQDNPTVANTPAETVMVIDSGYSHTTVTPVFRGQPLHSAIKRLDVGGKVLTNYLTRLISQRHFDMRNDTYIVNEMKELSCYVSADFKADLEKSWKGTRGDRRPDYLSGGGIAKDYILPDFHTRFKGTLCDYEPSRHSKARKMANQSEEDALTLRNERFAVPELIFNPSDVGIRQPGLADLVQESLHELPIGLWPSLLANIIVVGGNTHFEGFIQRLQKEVVQRVPDDCIVRVARPADPITQTWYGGAHLANHANIERLAVTKAEYEENGAQWVARKFAAGLGT
;
A
#
# COMPACT_ATOMS: atom_id res chain seq x y z
N MET A 1 29.74 32.34 34.30
CA MET A 1 30.23 31.64 35.51
C MET A 1 30.05 30.15 35.24
N ILE A 2 31.04 29.37 34.77
CA ILE A 2 32.19 28.76 35.50
C ILE A 2 31.72 28.31 36.89
N PHE A 3 31.53 27.03 37.22
CA PHE A 3 32.47 25.88 37.33
C PHE A 3 31.69 24.56 37.06
N SER A 4 32.14 23.57 36.27
CA SER A 4 33.28 22.65 36.44
C SER A 4 33.26 21.92 37.78
N HIS A 5 32.86 20.64 37.81
CA HIS A 5 33.46 19.60 38.67
C HIS A 5 33.47 18.27 37.90
N SER A 6 34.67 17.93 37.44
CA SER A 6 35.02 16.65 36.83
C SER A 6 35.14 15.59 37.91
N THR A 7 34.35 14.52 37.81
CA THR A 7 34.65 13.25 38.49
C THR A 7 34.98 12.23 37.42
N THR A 8 36.28 11.98 37.30
CA THR A 8 36.90 11.00 36.42
C THR A 8 36.46 9.59 36.83
N LEU A 9 35.43 9.05 36.18
CA LEU A 9 35.17 7.62 36.24
C LEU A 9 35.94 6.95 35.11
N LEU A 10 36.92 6.13 35.49
CA LEU A 10 37.64 5.23 34.61
C LEU A 10 36.64 4.42 33.77
N LEU A 11 36.51 4.76 32.49
CA LEU A 11 35.94 3.84 31.50
C LEU A 11 36.89 2.65 31.40
N SER A 12 36.51 1.56 32.04
CA SER A 12 36.92 0.23 31.61
C SER A 12 36.54 0.10 30.14
N PHE A 13 37.55 0.12 29.27
CA PHE A 13 37.41 -0.36 27.90
C PHE A 13 37.01 -1.84 27.97
N ALA A 14 35.70 -2.08 28.02
CA ALA A 14 35.13 -3.37 27.66
C ALA A 14 35.17 -3.46 26.14
N THR A 15 36.32 -3.84 25.60
CA THR A 15 36.38 -4.49 24.30
C THR A 15 35.60 -5.80 24.42
N SER A 16 34.32 -5.81 24.03
CA SER A 16 33.52 -7.03 23.96
C SER A 16 32.72 -7.04 22.68
N PHE A 17 33.32 -7.68 21.68
CA PHE A 17 32.71 -8.38 20.55
C PHE A 17 31.54 -7.68 19.84
N THR A 18 31.88 -7.02 18.73
CA THR A 18 31.04 -7.00 17.55
C THR A 18 30.81 -8.45 17.06
N SER A 19 29.91 -9.21 17.70
CA SER A 19 29.24 -10.28 16.96
C SER A 19 28.30 -9.57 16.01
N ALA A 20 28.39 -9.86 14.71
CA ALA A 20 27.38 -9.41 13.79
C ALA A 20 26.05 -10.03 14.26
N GLU A 21 25.20 -9.26 14.95
CA GLU A 21 23.78 -9.58 15.03
C GLU A 21 23.35 -9.96 13.60
N LEU A 22 22.52 -10.98 13.45
CA LEU A 22 21.85 -11.30 12.19
C LEU A 22 20.86 -10.17 11.83
N LYS A 23 21.37 -8.94 11.62
CA LYS A 23 20.60 -7.70 11.57
C LYS A 23 19.57 -7.72 10.44
N CYS A 24 19.91 -8.38 9.32
CA CYS A 24 19.12 -8.39 8.10
C CYS A 24 18.91 -9.80 7.52
N ARG A 25 18.60 -10.76 8.40
CA ARG A 25 18.12 -12.10 8.01
C ARG A 25 16.65 -12.06 7.58
N PRO A 26 16.15 -13.07 6.85
CA PRO A 26 14.72 -13.27 6.67
C PRO A 26 14.00 -13.37 8.02
N GLU A 27 12.80 -12.79 8.12
CA GLU A 27 11.97 -12.87 9.32
C GLU A 27 11.51 -14.32 9.57
N GLY A 28 11.47 -14.74 10.84
CA GLY A 28 11.08 -16.09 11.26
C GLY A 28 12.12 -16.75 12.18
N PRO A 29 12.09 -18.07 12.34
CA PRO A 29 13.01 -18.77 13.22
C PRO A 29 14.41 -18.91 12.60
N VAL A 30 15.47 -18.70 13.40
CA VAL A 30 16.86 -18.84 12.94
C VAL A 30 17.26 -20.30 12.69
N LEU A 31 16.57 -21.23 13.35
CA LEU A 31 16.77 -22.67 13.31
C LEU A 31 15.40 -23.37 13.34
N PRO A 32 15.30 -24.65 12.96
CA PRO A 32 14.03 -25.38 13.02
C PRO A 32 13.42 -25.34 14.43
N ARG A 33 12.11 -25.11 14.50
CA ARG A 33 11.35 -25.11 15.77
C ARG A 33 11.72 -26.35 16.60
N PRO A 34 12.01 -26.19 17.91
CA PRO A 34 12.31 -27.31 18.78
C PRO A 34 11.08 -28.23 18.88
N THR A 35 11.35 -29.52 19.11
CA THR A 35 10.33 -30.55 19.33
C THR A 35 10.59 -31.32 20.62
N ALA A 36 9.58 -31.93 21.20
CA ALA A 36 9.60 -32.59 22.50
C ALA A 36 10.25 -31.74 23.60
N LEU A 37 9.96 -30.44 23.68
CA LEU A 37 10.57 -29.51 24.64
C LEU A 37 10.52 -30.03 26.07
N ALA A 38 9.38 -30.57 26.51
CA ALA A 38 9.19 -31.14 27.84
C ALA A 38 10.16 -32.29 28.19
N LYS A 39 10.67 -32.99 27.18
CA LYS A 39 11.58 -34.15 27.31
C LYS A 39 13.05 -33.76 27.19
N SER A 40 13.37 -32.51 26.85
CA SER A 40 14.75 -32.05 26.73
C SER A 40 15.39 -31.84 28.12
N PRO A 41 16.60 -32.38 28.37
CA PRO A 41 17.34 -32.12 29.61
C PRO A 41 17.65 -30.63 29.82
N ILE A 42 17.91 -29.88 28.75
CA ILE A 42 18.19 -28.43 28.81
C ILE A 42 16.96 -27.69 29.34
N PHE A 43 15.79 -27.97 28.76
CA PHE A 43 14.53 -27.36 29.18
C PHE A 43 14.14 -27.77 30.61
N GLN A 44 14.31 -29.05 30.97
CA GLN A 44 14.04 -29.55 32.32
C GLN A 44 14.96 -28.90 33.36
N ALA A 45 16.23 -28.70 33.05
CA ALA A 45 17.16 -28.00 33.93
C ALA A 45 16.77 -26.52 34.12
N ALA A 46 16.41 -25.82 33.04
CA ALA A 46 15.93 -24.44 33.12
C ALA A 46 14.64 -24.33 33.95
N ALA A 47 13.69 -25.25 33.74
CA ALA A 47 12.46 -25.35 34.51
C ALA A 47 12.71 -25.62 36.01
N ALA A 48 13.62 -26.54 36.33
CA ALA A 48 13.99 -26.86 37.70
C ALA A 48 14.66 -25.66 38.41
N ASN A 49 15.59 -24.99 37.73
CA ASN A 49 16.29 -23.81 38.25
C ASN A 49 15.33 -22.65 38.52
N LEU A 50 14.40 -22.36 37.59
CA LEU A 50 13.39 -21.33 37.83
C LEU A 50 12.44 -21.72 38.97
N THR A 51 12.07 -22.99 39.07
CA THR A 51 11.23 -23.51 40.17
C THR A 51 11.93 -23.30 41.52
N GLU A 52 13.23 -23.60 41.61
CA GLU A 52 14.05 -23.35 42.80
C GLU A 52 14.13 -21.86 43.13
N THR A 53 14.44 -21.02 42.14
CA THR A 53 14.51 -19.55 42.28
C THR A 53 13.17 -18.97 42.77
N LEU A 54 12.04 -19.46 42.24
CA LEU A 54 10.71 -19.05 42.70
C LEU A 54 10.45 -19.49 44.14
N ASN A 55 10.83 -20.72 44.52
CA ASN A 55 10.73 -21.20 45.90
C ASN A 55 11.60 -20.37 46.85
N GLU A 56 12.80 -19.96 46.44
CA GLU A 56 13.68 -19.06 47.20
C GLU A 56 13.05 -17.67 47.37
N ALA A 57 12.45 -17.12 46.31
CA ALA A 57 11.75 -15.84 46.37
C ALA A 57 10.53 -15.90 47.31
N ILE A 58 9.78 -17.00 47.29
CA ILE A 58 8.60 -17.20 48.14
C ILE A 58 8.99 -17.44 49.60
N SER A 59 10.04 -18.21 49.86
CA SER A 59 10.57 -18.42 51.22
C SER A 59 11.23 -17.17 51.81
N GLY A 60 11.55 -16.18 50.98
CA GLY A 60 12.25 -14.95 51.37
C GLY A 60 13.76 -15.09 51.42
N SER A 61 14.30 -16.18 50.86
CA SER A 61 15.75 -16.40 50.72
C SER A 61 16.38 -15.42 49.73
N ILE A 62 15.62 -15.01 48.70
CA ILE A 62 15.95 -13.90 47.81
C ILE A 62 14.82 -12.87 47.78
N ALA A 63 15.13 -11.65 47.36
CA ALA A 63 14.13 -10.59 47.23
C ALA A 63 13.21 -10.86 46.02
N ALA A 64 11.95 -11.21 46.28
CA ALA A 64 10.95 -11.39 45.22
C ALA A 64 10.66 -10.09 44.45
N GLY A 65 10.71 -8.93 45.11
CA GLY A 65 10.32 -7.65 44.48
C GLY A 65 8.81 -7.40 44.45
N TRP A 66 8.00 -8.30 45.03
CA TRP A 66 6.57 -8.12 45.28
C TRP A 66 6.19 -8.66 46.68
N PRO A 67 5.04 -8.26 47.25
CA PRO A 67 4.60 -8.75 48.55
C PRO A 67 4.09 -10.20 48.46
N VAL A 68 4.99 -11.18 48.65
CA VAL A 68 4.72 -12.63 48.53
C VAL A 68 3.49 -13.08 49.32
N LYS A 69 3.29 -12.53 50.53
CA LYS A 69 2.15 -12.89 51.40
C LYS A 69 0.79 -12.45 50.85
N ASN A 70 0.75 -11.56 49.86
CA ASN A 70 -0.47 -10.94 49.32
C ASN A 70 -0.73 -11.26 47.85
N VAL A 71 0.18 -11.95 47.16
CA VAL A 71 0.07 -12.23 45.74
C VAL A 71 0.00 -13.73 45.50
N SER A 72 -1.15 -14.21 45.06
CA SER A 72 -1.31 -15.57 44.53
C SER A 72 -1.05 -15.54 43.02
N PHE A 73 -0.44 -16.58 42.46
CA PHE A 73 -0.20 -16.63 41.03
C PHE A 73 -0.12 -18.06 40.46
N SER A 74 -0.36 -18.17 39.17
CA SER A 74 -0.23 -19.39 38.39
C SER A 74 0.48 -19.10 37.08
N LEU A 75 1.50 -19.90 36.78
CA LEU A 75 2.39 -19.75 35.65
C LEU A 75 2.33 -21.01 34.81
N ALA A 76 2.37 -20.87 33.48
CA ALA A 76 2.48 -22.01 32.57
C ALA A 76 3.42 -21.71 31.40
N VAL A 77 4.08 -22.77 30.93
CA VAL A 77 4.71 -22.84 29.63
C VAL A 77 3.97 -23.88 28.79
N VAL A 78 3.53 -23.46 27.61
CA VAL A 78 2.72 -24.24 26.66
C VAL A 78 3.56 -24.43 25.40
N SER A 79 3.53 -25.63 24.82
CA SER A 79 4.26 -25.96 23.59
C SER A 79 3.32 -26.43 22.49
N ALA A 80 3.65 -26.14 21.23
CA ALA A 80 2.91 -26.57 20.05
C ALA A 80 2.80 -28.10 19.91
N ASP A 81 3.60 -28.86 20.66
CA ASP A 81 3.71 -30.32 20.57
C ASP A 81 3.52 -31.04 21.92
N GLN A 82 2.91 -30.37 22.90
CA GLN A 82 2.55 -31.00 24.17
C GLN A 82 1.49 -32.10 23.98
N GLU A 83 1.51 -33.10 24.86
CA GLU A 83 0.67 -34.30 24.71
C GLU A 83 -0.83 -34.01 24.92
N GLU A 84 -1.17 -33.16 25.88
CA GLU A 84 -2.54 -32.77 26.19
C GLU A 84 -2.71 -31.24 26.11
N PRO A 85 -3.68 -30.70 25.34
CA PRO A 85 -3.83 -29.25 25.16
C PRO A 85 -4.03 -28.44 26.45
N GLY A 86 -4.68 -29.02 27.46
CA GLY A 86 -4.93 -28.36 28.76
C GLY A 86 -3.83 -28.56 29.82
N VAL A 87 -2.80 -29.34 29.51
CA VAL A 87 -1.70 -29.65 30.45
C VAL A 87 -0.42 -28.99 29.93
N PRO A 88 -0.01 -27.85 30.52
CA PRO A 88 1.21 -27.18 30.09
C PRO A 88 2.45 -28.07 30.35
N ILE A 89 3.51 -27.86 29.56
CA ILE A 89 4.76 -28.62 29.69
C ILE A 89 5.54 -28.25 30.96
N TRP A 90 5.21 -27.11 31.56
CA TRP A 90 5.63 -26.71 32.90
C TRP A 90 4.55 -25.80 33.49
N GLU A 91 4.24 -25.97 34.78
CA GLU A 91 3.40 -25.06 35.54
C GLU A 91 3.93 -24.84 36.95
N TYR A 92 3.61 -23.69 37.52
CA TYR A 92 3.96 -23.35 38.88
C TYR A 92 2.83 -22.56 39.53
N HIS A 93 2.49 -22.90 40.77
CA HIS A 93 1.39 -22.32 41.51
C HIS A 93 1.87 -21.85 42.88
N HIS A 94 1.51 -20.62 43.25
CA HIS A 94 1.73 -20.08 44.59
C HIS A 94 0.44 -19.47 45.12
N LEU A 95 -0.02 -19.97 46.27
CA LEU A 95 -1.18 -19.43 46.98
C LEU A 95 -0.68 -18.52 48.10
N ALA A 96 -1.06 -17.24 48.06
CA ALA A 96 -0.68 -16.28 49.08
C ALA A 96 -1.25 -16.66 50.45
N ALA A 97 -0.44 -16.52 51.50
CA ALA A 97 -0.89 -16.76 52.88
C ALA A 97 -2.05 -15.85 53.31
N ALA A 98 -2.19 -14.65 52.71
CA ALA A 98 -3.31 -13.75 52.96
C ALA A 98 -4.58 -14.09 52.16
N ASN A 99 -4.55 -15.11 51.29
CA ASN A 99 -5.70 -15.54 50.50
C ASN A 99 -6.73 -16.26 51.40
N THR A 100 -7.65 -15.49 51.99
CA THR A 100 -8.70 -16.00 52.89
C THR A 100 -10.05 -16.22 52.20
N LYS A 101 -10.17 -15.89 50.90
CA LYS A 101 -11.40 -15.97 50.12
C LYS A 101 -11.19 -16.82 48.87
N GLY A 102 -12.26 -17.44 48.39
CA GLY A 102 -12.25 -18.32 47.23
C GLY A 102 -11.51 -19.64 47.50
N THR A 103 -10.81 -20.15 46.50
CA THR A 103 -10.18 -21.47 46.53
C THR A 103 -9.09 -21.57 47.60
N GLN A 104 -9.07 -22.70 48.31
CA GLN A 104 -8.02 -23.07 49.27
C GLN A 104 -6.95 -23.96 48.65
N HIS A 105 -7.20 -24.46 47.43
CA HIS A 105 -6.32 -25.38 46.72
C HIS A 105 -6.08 -24.85 45.31
N LEU A 106 -5.02 -24.07 45.16
CA LEU A 106 -4.65 -23.51 43.87
C LEU A 106 -4.12 -24.58 42.93
N ASN A 107 -4.70 -24.65 41.73
CA ASN A 107 -4.28 -25.55 40.66
C ASN A 107 -4.58 -24.92 39.28
N ARG A 108 -4.32 -25.65 38.21
CA ARG A 108 -4.50 -25.17 36.83
C ARG A 108 -5.94 -24.85 36.42
N ASP A 109 -6.94 -25.38 37.14
CA ASP A 109 -8.36 -25.12 36.90
C ASP A 109 -8.92 -24.00 37.79
N SER A 110 -8.11 -23.44 38.70
CA SER A 110 -8.48 -22.26 39.47
C SER A 110 -8.67 -21.04 38.55
N GLN A 111 -9.70 -20.25 38.85
CA GLN A 111 -10.13 -19.12 38.03
C GLN A 111 -9.50 -17.80 38.46
N TYR A 112 -9.09 -17.02 37.48
CA TYR A 112 -8.61 -15.66 37.62
C TYR A 112 -9.44 -14.72 36.75
N LEU A 113 -9.66 -13.49 37.22
CA LEU A 113 -10.16 -12.43 36.35
C LEU A 113 -9.03 -12.00 35.42
N VAL A 114 -9.18 -12.26 34.12
CA VAL A 114 -8.05 -12.11 33.17
C VAL A 114 -7.99 -10.74 32.51
N GLY A 115 -8.91 -9.83 32.82
CA GLY A 115 -8.88 -8.47 32.30
C GLY A 115 -8.78 -8.45 30.78
N SER A 116 -7.99 -7.52 30.24
CA SER A 116 -7.88 -7.31 28.78
C SER A 116 -7.27 -8.42 27.94
N VAL A 117 -6.87 -9.57 28.52
CA VAL A 117 -6.66 -10.81 27.74
C VAL A 117 -7.95 -11.21 27.01
N SER A 118 -9.13 -10.85 27.52
CA SER A 118 -10.43 -11.06 26.86
C SER A 118 -10.48 -10.52 25.42
N LYS A 119 -9.74 -9.45 25.12
CA LYS A 119 -9.72 -8.84 23.79
C LYS A 119 -9.24 -9.80 22.71
N MET A 120 -8.31 -10.69 23.03
CA MET A 120 -7.85 -11.69 22.05
C MET A 120 -8.98 -12.63 21.64
N PHE A 121 -9.85 -12.99 22.59
CA PHE A 121 -11.01 -13.81 22.29
C PHE A 121 -12.02 -13.03 21.47
N THR A 122 -12.27 -11.76 21.79
CA THR A 122 -13.12 -10.88 20.98
C THR A 122 -12.62 -10.78 19.53
N ASP A 123 -11.32 -10.65 19.30
CA ASP A 123 -10.75 -10.62 17.94
C ASP A 123 -10.84 -11.97 17.25
N TYR A 124 -10.66 -13.08 17.96
CA TYR A 124 -10.91 -14.41 17.40
C TYR A 124 -12.38 -14.60 17.00
N LEU A 125 -13.33 -14.14 17.83
CA LEU A 125 -14.76 -14.16 17.49
C LEU A 125 -15.05 -13.29 16.26
N LEU A 126 -14.43 -12.11 16.16
CA LEU A 126 -14.56 -11.22 15.01
C LEU A 126 -13.99 -11.86 13.73
N LEU A 127 -12.85 -12.53 13.80
CA LEU A 127 -12.28 -13.26 12.67
C LEU A 127 -13.18 -14.43 12.22
N LYS A 128 -13.93 -15.03 13.14
CA LYS A 128 -14.85 -16.14 12.88
C LYS A 128 -16.27 -15.72 12.52
N SER A 129 -16.65 -14.46 12.75
CA SER A 129 -18.02 -13.98 12.53
C SER A 129 -18.37 -13.90 11.04
N GLY A 130 -17.37 -13.87 10.14
CA GLY A 130 -17.57 -13.66 8.71
C GLY A 130 -17.84 -12.21 8.32
N MET A 131 -17.72 -11.27 9.27
CA MET A 131 -17.83 -9.84 8.99
C MET A 131 -16.64 -9.35 8.15
N ASN A 132 -16.90 -8.43 7.23
CA ASN A 132 -15.83 -7.73 6.52
C ASN A 132 -15.10 -6.79 7.49
N LEU A 133 -13.86 -7.11 7.85
CA LEU A 133 -13.06 -6.35 8.81
C LEU A 133 -12.79 -4.91 8.34
N ASP A 134 -12.72 -4.68 7.03
CA ASP A 134 -12.43 -3.37 6.45
C ASP A 134 -13.69 -2.55 6.19
N ALA A 135 -14.88 -3.11 6.48
CA ALA A 135 -16.12 -2.36 6.45
C ALA A 135 -16.17 -1.34 7.60
N PRO A 136 -16.74 -0.15 7.36
CA PRO A 136 -16.91 0.86 8.39
C PRO A 136 -17.88 0.37 9.47
N VAL A 137 -17.59 0.65 10.74
CA VAL A 137 -18.41 0.20 11.88
C VAL A 137 -19.85 0.70 11.79
N THR A 138 -20.08 1.84 11.15
CA THR A 138 -21.43 2.40 10.90
C THR A 138 -22.31 1.54 9.99
N GLN A 139 -21.75 0.56 9.29
CA GLN A 139 -22.53 -0.44 8.56
C GLN A 139 -23.29 -1.37 9.51
N PHE A 140 -22.71 -1.66 10.68
CA PHE A 140 -23.28 -2.56 11.68
C PHE A 140 -23.97 -1.79 12.81
N LEU A 141 -23.49 -0.58 13.12
CA LEU A 141 -24.06 0.28 14.16
C LEU A 141 -24.45 1.63 13.55
N PRO A 142 -25.61 1.72 12.88
CA PRO A 142 -26.04 2.91 12.15
C PRO A 142 -26.25 4.15 13.03
N GLU A 143 -26.41 4.00 14.35
CA GLU A 143 -26.55 5.08 15.33
C GLU A 143 -25.32 6.01 15.36
N LEU A 144 -24.15 5.46 15.04
CA LEU A 144 -22.90 6.22 14.95
C LEU A 144 -22.84 7.13 13.71
N LYS A 145 -23.80 7.02 12.77
CA LYS A 145 -23.89 7.92 11.61
C LYS A 145 -24.32 9.34 12.02
N GLY A 146 -23.94 10.30 11.19
CA GLY A 146 -24.29 11.71 11.34
C GLY A 146 -23.15 12.54 11.95
N LYS A 147 -23.50 13.69 12.53
CA LYS A 147 -22.52 14.62 13.12
C LYS A 147 -21.90 13.98 14.36
N SER A 148 -20.58 13.86 14.35
CA SER A 148 -19.77 13.28 15.43
C SER A 148 -18.39 13.96 15.44
N THR A 149 -17.76 14.03 16.60
CA THR A 149 -16.36 14.44 16.77
C THR A 149 -15.38 13.41 16.20
N ILE A 150 -15.75 12.12 16.25
CA ILE A 150 -15.01 10.99 15.67
C ILE A 150 -15.63 10.68 14.30
N GLN A 151 -14.80 10.53 13.26
CA GLN A 151 -15.25 10.21 11.89
C GLN A 151 -15.61 8.72 11.76
N TRP A 152 -16.70 8.29 12.37
CA TRP A 152 -17.14 6.88 12.42
C TRP A 152 -17.40 6.24 11.03
N GLN A 153 -17.59 7.04 9.98
CA GLN A 153 -17.70 6.54 8.61
C GLN A 153 -16.38 6.00 8.06
N ASP A 154 -15.24 6.48 8.58
CA ASP A 154 -13.90 6.07 8.16
C ASP A 154 -13.28 5.03 9.09
N VAL A 155 -13.94 4.71 10.22
CA VAL A 155 -13.44 3.75 11.22
C VAL A 155 -13.93 2.35 10.87
N SER A 156 -13.03 1.45 10.47
CA SER A 156 -13.35 0.05 10.19
C SER A 156 -13.30 -0.85 11.45
N LEU A 157 -13.87 -2.06 11.36
CA LEU A 157 -13.75 -3.06 12.43
C LEU A 157 -12.29 -3.43 12.70
N ARG A 158 -11.47 -3.53 11.65
CA ARG A 158 -10.01 -3.77 11.75
C ARG A 158 -9.34 -2.66 12.53
N MET A 159 -9.70 -1.40 12.28
CA MET A 159 -9.14 -0.27 13.02
C MET A 159 -9.50 -0.34 14.51
N LEU A 160 -10.74 -0.72 14.86
CA LEU A 160 -11.12 -0.90 16.26
C LEU A 160 -10.33 -2.03 16.94
N ALA A 161 -10.21 -3.19 16.28
CA ALA A 161 -9.51 -4.36 16.80
C ALA A 161 -8.00 -4.12 16.95
N SER A 162 -7.40 -3.29 16.10
CA SER A 162 -5.96 -3.00 16.08
C SER A 162 -5.54 -1.72 16.84
N TYR A 163 -6.45 -1.12 17.59
CA TYR A 163 -6.24 0.17 18.30
C TYR A 163 -6.03 1.39 17.40
N LEU A 164 -6.42 1.32 16.13
CA LEU A 164 -6.26 2.40 15.14
C LEU A 164 -7.56 3.20 14.90
N GLY A 165 -8.64 2.92 15.62
CA GLY A 165 -9.93 3.61 15.44
C GLY A 165 -10.00 5.02 16.03
N GLY A 166 -9.02 5.46 16.82
CA GLY A 166 -9.02 6.77 17.47
C GLY A 166 -10.04 6.92 18.62
N THR A 167 -10.71 5.83 18.99
CA THR A 167 -11.80 5.82 19.98
C THR A 167 -11.29 6.05 21.40
N PRO A 168 -12.02 6.78 22.26
CA PRO A 168 -11.66 7.00 23.67
C PRO A 168 -11.34 5.70 24.40
N ALA A 169 -10.43 5.76 25.36
CA ALA A 169 -10.06 4.57 26.14
C ALA A 169 -11.26 3.97 26.88
N ASN A 170 -12.07 4.83 27.50
CA ASN A 170 -13.24 4.50 28.32
C ASN A 170 -14.33 5.55 28.11
N TYR A 171 -15.55 5.27 28.59
CA TYR A 171 -16.66 6.23 28.67
C TYR A 171 -17.30 6.16 30.07
N GLY A 172 -17.30 7.28 30.79
CA GLY A 172 -17.78 7.38 32.18
C GLY A 172 -16.89 6.71 33.23
N PHE A 173 -16.40 5.49 32.98
CA PHE A 173 -15.62 4.68 33.93
C PHE A 173 -14.34 5.38 34.45
N SER A 174 -13.79 6.33 33.70
CA SER A 174 -12.60 7.11 34.12
C SER A 174 -12.93 8.38 34.88
N ASP A 175 -14.21 8.72 35.05
CA ASP A 175 -14.67 9.87 35.80
C ASP A 175 -15.02 9.50 37.24
N PHE A 176 -14.34 10.12 38.19
CA PHE A 176 -14.50 9.90 39.62
C PHE A 176 -15.17 11.10 40.26
N TYR A 177 -16.50 11.05 40.42
CA TYR A 177 -17.26 12.14 41.05
C TYR A 177 -16.80 12.42 42.50
N LEU A 178 -16.35 11.37 43.19
CA LEU A 178 -15.83 11.47 44.56
C LEU A 178 -14.54 12.30 44.67
N LEU A 179 -13.82 12.54 43.56
CA LEU A 179 -12.58 13.32 43.54
C LEU A 179 -12.79 14.80 43.16
N LYS A 180 -14.03 15.24 42.91
CA LYS A 180 -14.32 16.61 42.45
C LYS A 180 -13.75 17.70 43.38
N GLU A 181 -13.88 17.50 44.70
CA GLU A 181 -13.38 18.47 45.70
C GLU A 181 -11.85 18.48 45.74
N VAL A 182 -11.21 17.33 45.46
CA VAL A 182 -9.75 17.23 45.37
C VAL A 182 -9.25 17.97 44.13
N PHE A 183 -9.89 17.78 42.98
CA PHE A 183 -9.54 18.49 41.75
C PHE A 183 -9.71 20.01 41.89
N LEU A 184 -10.81 20.45 42.50
CA LEU A 184 -11.03 21.87 42.81
C LEU A 184 -9.95 22.43 43.74
N ALA A 185 -9.58 21.68 44.80
CA ALA A 185 -8.51 22.08 45.70
C ALA A 185 -7.13 22.18 45.02
N TYR A 186 -6.92 21.45 43.90
CA TYR A 186 -5.71 21.52 43.08
C TYR A 186 -5.77 22.60 41.99
N GLY A 187 -6.81 23.42 41.98
CA GLY A 187 -6.93 24.57 41.08
C GLY A 187 -7.55 24.26 39.72
N LEU A 188 -8.15 23.07 39.54
CA LEU A 188 -9.00 22.81 38.39
C LEU A 188 -10.33 23.58 38.52
N PRO A 189 -10.97 23.98 37.41
CA PRO A 189 -12.26 24.68 37.44
C PRO A 189 -13.33 23.89 38.21
N PRO A 190 -14.29 24.57 38.88
CA PRO A 190 -15.42 23.89 39.49
C PRO A 190 -16.23 23.16 38.41
N ILE A 191 -16.71 21.97 38.77
CA ILE A 191 -17.50 21.09 37.92
C ILE A 191 -18.77 20.67 38.67
N GLU A 192 -19.90 20.78 37.99
CA GLU A 192 -21.22 20.40 38.48
C GLU A 192 -21.57 18.98 38.04
N LYS A 193 -22.65 18.41 38.60
CA LYS A 193 -23.08 17.05 38.27
C LYS A 193 -23.40 16.87 36.78
N ASP A 194 -23.94 17.91 36.14
CA ASP A 194 -24.38 17.87 34.76
C ASP A 194 -23.20 17.97 33.76
N ASP A 195 -21.99 18.29 34.24
CA ASP A 195 -20.76 18.28 33.43
C ASP A 195 -20.20 16.86 33.23
N TYR A 196 -20.71 15.88 33.98
CA TYR A 196 -20.29 14.47 33.88
C TYR A 196 -21.16 13.68 32.88
N PRO A 197 -20.63 12.62 32.26
CA PRO A 197 -21.42 11.72 31.44
C PRO A 197 -22.65 11.18 32.19
N PRO A 198 -23.79 10.96 31.50
CA PRO A 198 -25.05 10.56 32.13
C PRO A 198 -25.04 9.15 32.72
N CYS A 199 -23.97 8.37 32.48
CA CYS A 199 -23.81 7.00 32.95
C CYS A 199 -22.32 6.65 33.11
N GLY A 200 -22.04 5.58 33.86
CA GLY A 200 -20.70 5.01 34.03
C GLY A 200 -19.76 5.73 34.99
N VAL A 201 -20.16 6.86 35.58
CA VAL A 201 -19.34 7.72 36.44
C VAL A 201 -19.28 7.17 37.86
N ILE A 202 -18.06 6.93 38.34
CA ILE A 202 -17.81 6.31 39.64
C ILE A 202 -18.26 7.27 40.76
N GLY A 203 -19.20 6.80 41.58
CA GLY A 203 -19.75 7.55 42.71
C GLY A 203 -20.88 8.51 42.37
N LEU A 204 -21.39 8.53 41.12
CA LEU A 204 -22.50 9.40 40.71
C LEU A 204 -23.69 8.63 40.11
N ASN A 205 -23.46 7.79 39.09
CA ASN A 205 -24.53 7.13 38.33
C ASN A 205 -24.21 5.65 38.03
N LYS A 206 -25.19 4.93 37.48
CA LYS A 206 -25.08 3.48 37.17
C LYS A 206 -24.38 3.24 35.83
N GLY A 207 -24.03 2.00 35.54
CA GLY A 207 -23.46 1.59 34.24
C GLY A 207 -24.34 1.95 33.05
N CYS A 208 -23.70 2.18 31.90
CA CYS A 208 -24.34 2.64 30.66
C CYS A 208 -25.14 1.55 29.93
N THR A 209 -26.21 1.96 29.24
CA THR A 209 -26.86 1.16 28.19
C THR A 209 -26.10 1.30 26.85
N GLY A 210 -26.36 0.39 25.89
CA GLY A 210 -25.74 0.44 24.56
C GLY A 210 -26.01 1.77 23.85
N GLN A 211 -27.28 2.23 23.87
CA GLN A 211 -27.66 3.51 23.28
C GLN A 211 -26.95 4.72 23.94
N GLN A 212 -26.74 4.68 25.26
CA GLN A 212 -26.00 5.73 25.97
C GLN A 212 -24.52 5.75 25.56
N ILE A 213 -23.90 4.58 25.39
CA ILE A 213 -22.52 4.47 24.89
C ILE A 213 -22.45 5.02 23.46
N LEU A 214 -23.29 4.55 22.53
CA LEU A 214 -23.25 4.98 21.13
C LEU A 214 -23.52 6.49 20.99
N SER A 215 -24.43 7.04 21.78
CA SER A 215 -24.69 8.49 21.79
C SER A 215 -23.49 9.27 22.34
N GLY A 216 -22.94 8.83 23.47
CA GLY A 216 -21.75 9.43 24.08
C GLY A 216 -20.51 9.39 23.18
N MET A 217 -20.36 8.33 22.40
CA MET A 217 -19.27 8.14 21.44
C MET A 217 -19.31 9.14 20.28
N LYS A 218 -20.45 9.79 20.00
CA LYS A 218 -20.55 10.86 19.00
C LYS A 218 -20.08 12.21 19.53
N GLU A 219 -20.10 12.38 20.85
CA GLU A 219 -19.72 13.62 21.53
C GLU A 219 -18.30 13.54 22.13
N SER A 220 -17.80 12.32 22.34
CA SER A 220 -16.47 12.09 22.93
C SER A 220 -15.33 12.51 22.02
N TYR A 221 -14.27 13.07 22.58
CA TYR A 221 -13.11 13.49 21.81
C TYR A 221 -12.29 12.28 21.30
N PRO A 222 -11.89 12.24 20.02
CA PRO A 222 -10.95 11.23 19.52
C PRO A 222 -9.60 11.36 20.24
N GLN A 223 -8.96 10.23 20.55
CA GLN A 223 -7.58 10.22 21.06
C GLN A 223 -6.56 10.51 19.96
N THR A 224 -6.89 10.14 18.72
CA THR A 224 -6.08 10.32 17.51
C THR A 224 -6.99 10.25 16.29
N ALA A 225 -6.57 10.76 15.13
CA ALA A 225 -7.34 10.54 13.92
C ALA A 225 -7.35 9.04 13.56
N PRO A 226 -8.43 8.52 12.94
CA PRO A 226 -8.47 7.14 12.47
C PRO A 226 -7.25 6.79 11.62
N ASN A 227 -6.62 5.65 11.93
CA ASN A 227 -5.43 5.13 11.26
C ASN A 227 -4.15 5.99 11.35
N GLU A 228 -4.12 7.05 12.18
CA GLU A 228 -2.94 7.89 12.34
C GLU A 228 -1.86 7.23 13.21
N ARG A 229 -2.25 6.66 14.36
CA ARG A 229 -1.36 6.00 15.34
C ARG A 229 -2.20 5.15 16.31
N PRO A 230 -1.61 4.17 17.00
CA PRO A 230 -2.36 3.34 17.94
C PRO A 230 -2.75 4.10 19.21
N ALA A 231 -3.98 3.86 19.67
CA ALA A 231 -4.55 4.41 20.88
C ALA A 231 -5.39 3.33 21.60
N TYR A 232 -4.95 2.93 22.80
CA TYR A 232 -5.59 1.85 23.55
C TYR A 232 -7.04 2.18 23.89
N SER A 233 -7.96 1.26 23.57
CA SER A 233 -9.38 1.48 23.84
C SER A 233 -10.13 0.23 24.31
N ASN A 234 -10.82 0.35 25.45
CA ASN A 234 -11.83 -0.61 25.88
C ASN A 234 -13.14 -0.39 25.10
N MET A 235 -13.48 0.87 24.80
CA MET A 235 -14.69 1.20 24.04
C MET A 235 -14.65 0.65 22.62
N ALA A 236 -13.48 0.60 21.97
CA ALA A 236 -13.34 -0.09 20.68
C ALA A 236 -13.86 -1.54 20.74
N PHE A 237 -13.51 -2.28 21.80
CA PHE A 237 -13.91 -3.67 21.96
C PHE A 237 -15.36 -3.82 22.43
N ALA A 238 -15.87 -2.88 23.23
CA ALA A 238 -17.31 -2.84 23.54
C ALA A 238 -18.14 -2.61 22.27
N ILE A 239 -17.71 -1.69 21.40
CA ILE A 239 -18.35 -1.40 20.11
C ILE A 239 -18.24 -2.60 19.16
N LEU A 240 -17.08 -3.27 19.10
CA LEU A 240 -16.92 -4.51 18.32
C LEU A 240 -17.87 -5.61 18.82
N GLY A 241 -17.99 -5.76 20.14
CA GLY A 241 -18.98 -6.65 20.76
C GLY A 241 -20.38 -6.35 20.25
N MET A 242 -20.84 -5.10 20.38
CA MET A 242 -22.17 -4.68 19.91
C MET A 242 -22.36 -4.91 18.40
N ALA A 243 -21.34 -4.62 17.58
CA ALA A 243 -21.41 -4.83 16.14
C ALA A 243 -21.54 -6.32 15.77
N MET A 244 -20.82 -7.20 16.48
CA MET A 244 -20.97 -8.65 16.31
C MET A 244 -22.33 -9.15 16.78
N GLU A 245 -22.84 -8.64 17.91
CA GLU A 245 -24.16 -9.01 18.42
C GLU A 245 -25.26 -8.63 17.43
N GLU A 246 -25.20 -7.42 16.86
CA GLU A 246 -26.15 -6.96 15.84
C GLU A 246 -26.05 -7.79 14.55
N TYR A 247 -24.84 -8.11 14.09
CA TYR A 247 -24.64 -8.86 12.84
C TYR A 247 -25.06 -10.33 12.94
N THR A 248 -24.83 -10.95 14.10
CA THR A 248 -25.07 -12.40 14.30
C THR A 248 -26.39 -12.73 14.99
N GLU A 249 -27.10 -11.71 15.50
CA GLU A 249 -28.29 -11.85 16.35
C GLU A 249 -28.06 -12.70 17.62
N LYS A 250 -26.81 -12.82 18.06
CA LYS A 250 -26.39 -13.58 19.24
C LYS A 250 -25.65 -12.67 20.20
N ASN A 251 -25.92 -12.79 21.49
CA ASN A 251 -25.15 -12.03 22.48
C ASN A 251 -23.70 -12.55 22.59
N PHE A 252 -22.82 -11.72 23.13
CA PHE A 252 -21.39 -12.02 23.23
C PHE A 252 -21.11 -13.33 23.99
N THR A 253 -21.90 -13.62 25.03
CA THR A 253 -21.77 -14.86 25.81
C THR A 253 -22.09 -16.09 24.96
N GLN A 254 -23.12 -16.03 24.12
CA GLN A 254 -23.46 -17.08 23.17
C GLN A 254 -22.36 -17.26 22.12
N LEU A 255 -21.86 -16.17 21.55
CA LEU A 255 -20.75 -16.21 20.58
C LEU A 255 -19.49 -16.82 21.19
N LEU A 256 -19.10 -16.36 22.38
CA LEU A 256 -17.97 -16.90 23.14
C LEU A 256 -18.12 -18.41 23.35
N LYS A 257 -19.33 -18.84 23.74
CA LYS A 257 -19.62 -20.24 24.01
C LYS A 257 -19.53 -21.11 22.76
N GLU A 258 -20.24 -20.73 21.70
CA GLU A 258 -20.39 -21.55 20.50
C GLU A 258 -19.13 -21.57 19.62
N ILE A 259 -18.39 -20.46 19.55
CA ILE A 259 -17.25 -20.31 18.63
C ILE A 259 -15.93 -20.67 19.31
N LEU A 260 -15.79 -20.40 20.61
CA LEU A 260 -14.53 -20.56 21.35
C LEU A 260 -14.60 -21.66 22.42
N THR A 261 -15.44 -21.51 23.45
CA THR A 261 -15.26 -22.32 24.66
C THR A 261 -15.77 -23.74 24.52
N ASP A 262 -16.95 -23.98 23.94
CA ASP A 262 -17.49 -25.33 23.74
C ASP A 262 -16.61 -26.16 22.77
N PRO A 263 -16.19 -25.64 21.59
CA PRO A 263 -15.35 -26.39 20.66
C PRO A 263 -13.98 -26.80 21.24
N MET A 264 -13.43 -26.01 22.16
CA MET A 264 -12.12 -26.26 22.76
C MET A 264 -12.20 -26.86 24.17
N GLY A 265 -13.40 -27.09 24.71
CA GLY A 265 -13.60 -27.57 26.08
C GLY A 265 -13.03 -26.63 27.15
N MET A 266 -13.15 -25.32 26.96
CA MET A 266 -12.66 -24.30 27.89
C MET A 266 -13.70 -24.01 29.00
N ASN A 267 -13.82 -24.94 29.95
CA ASN A 267 -14.91 -24.97 30.94
C ASN A 267 -14.82 -23.89 32.05
N ASN A 268 -13.67 -23.24 32.20
CA ASN A 268 -13.41 -22.22 33.21
C ASN A 268 -13.30 -20.81 32.62
N THR A 269 -13.53 -20.67 31.30
CA THR A 269 -13.51 -19.39 30.59
C THR A 269 -14.93 -18.90 30.35
N LEU A 270 -15.33 -17.82 31.01
CA LEU A 270 -16.70 -17.30 30.93
C LEU A 270 -16.77 -15.83 31.37
N PRO A 271 -17.86 -15.10 31.06
CA PRO A 271 -18.08 -13.76 31.59
C PRO A 271 -18.11 -13.76 33.12
N SER A 272 -17.38 -12.83 33.74
CA SER A 272 -17.40 -12.54 35.17
C SER A 272 -18.85 -12.48 35.69
N PRO A 273 -19.20 -13.07 36.85
CA PRO A 273 -18.38 -13.18 38.07
C PRO A 273 -17.51 -14.44 38.25
N GLY A 274 -17.67 -15.49 37.44
CA GLY A 274 -16.95 -16.76 37.67
C GLY A 274 -17.56 -17.64 38.77
N ASP A 275 -16.79 -18.62 39.24
CA ASP A 275 -17.13 -19.59 40.29
C ASP A 275 -16.25 -19.33 41.53
N ASP A 276 -16.87 -18.87 42.62
CA ASP A 276 -16.19 -18.49 43.86
C ASP A 276 -15.38 -19.65 44.48
N ASP A 277 -15.82 -20.90 44.34
CA ASP A 277 -15.11 -22.05 44.91
C ASP A 277 -13.79 -22.34 44.18
N LYS A 278 -13.70 -21.93 42.91
CA LYS A 278 -12.50 -22.06 42.06
C LYS A 278 -11.66 -20.78 42.01
N ALA A 279 -12.22 -19.67 42.47
CA ALA A 279 -11.65 -18.33 42.32
C ALA A 279 -10.38 -18.12 43.16
N VAL A 280 -9.39 -17.44 42.58
CA VAL A 280 -8.21 -16.98 43.32
C VAL A 280 -8.41 -15.53 43.73
N ILE A 281 -9.02 -15.31 44.91
CA ILE A 281 -9.47 -13.98 45.34
C ILE A 281 -8.46 -13.30 46.26
N PRO A 282 -7.81 -12.21 45.85
CA PRO A 282 -6.76 -11.58 46.65
C PRO A 282 -7.29 -10.98 47.95
N SER A 283 -6.38 -10.81 48.90
CA SER A 283 -6.68 -10.18 50.19
C SER A 283 -7.02 -8.69 50.02
N GLY A 284 -8.26 -8.30 50.31
CA GLY A 284 -8.74 -6.92 50.23
C GLY A 284 -9.85 -6.71 49.19
N ASP A 285 -10.04 -5.45 48.78
CA ASP A 285 -11.00 -5.11 47.72
C ASP A 285 -10.44 -5.50 46.36
N SER A 286 -11.24 -6.16 45.53
CA SER A 286 -10.85 -6.57 44.18
C SER A 286 -12.04 -6.51 43.24
N SER A 287 -11.79 -6.59 41.94
CA SER A 287 -12.87 -6.65 40.93
C SER A 287 -13.49 -8.04 40.77
N TRP A 288 -13.12 -9.03 41.59
CA TRP A 288 -13.78 -10.34 41.54
C TRP A 288 -15.28 -10.19 41.81
N GLY A 289 -16.12 -10.92 41.08
CA GLY A 289 -17.57 -10.81 41.22
C GLY A 289 -18.20 -9.62 40.48
N SER A 290 -17.41 -8.76 39.84
CA SER A 290 -17.94 -7.59 39.11
C SER A 290 -18.62 -8.00 37.80
N ASP A 291 -19.80 -7.45 37.51
CA ASP A 291 -20.47 -7.61 36.22
C ASP A 291 -20.02 -6.52 35.25
N TYR A 292 -19.30 -6.92 34.19
CA TYR A 292 -18.73 -6.02 33.19
C TYR A 292 -19.71 -5.66 32.06
N LYS A 293 -20.85 -6.35 31.93
CA LYS A 293 -21.89 -6.11 30.93
C LYS A 293 -21.32 -5.86 29.52
N LEU A 294 -21.60 -4.70 28.93
CA LEU A 294 -21.15 -4.29 27.59
C LEU A 294 -19.62 -4.20 27.46
N ASN A 295 -18.89 -4.13 28.58
CA ASN A 295 -17.43 -4.11 28.60
C ASN A 295 -16.82 -5.53 28.73
N THR A 296 -17.65 -6.59 28.78
CA THR A 296 -17.19 -7.98 28.79
C THR A 296 -16.21 -8.30 27.65
N PRO A 297 -16.46 -7.88 26.39
CA PRO A 297 -15.52 -8.10 25.28
C PRO A 297 -14.16 -7.42 25.46
N ALA A 298 -14.09 -6.37 26.30
CA ALA A 298 -12.87 -5.60 26.52
C ALA A 298 -12.04 -6.13 27.70
N GLY A 299 -12.65 -6.76 28.70
CA GLY A 299 -11.88 -7.28 29.84
C GLY A 299 -12.67 -7.97 30.94
N GLY A 300 -13.90 -8.40 30.67
CA GLY A 300 -14.80 -8.94 31.69
C GLY A 300 -14.84 -10.46 31.76
N LEU A 301 -13.83 -11.17 31.28
CA LEU A 301 -13.80 -12.64 31.35
C LEU A 301 -12.95 -13.13 32.52
N VAL A 302 -13.40 -14.23 33.11
CA VAL A 302 -12.56 -15.10 33.95
C VAL A 302 -12.02 -16.24 33.08
N SER A 303 -10.88 -16.81 33.47
CA SER A 303 -10.29 -17.99 32.82
C SER A 303 -9.38 -18.74 33.80
N SER A 304 -8.99 -19.97 33.45
CA SER A 304 -7.99 -20.74 34.17
C SER A 304 -6.72 -20.97 33.35
N LEU A 305 -5.67 -21.48 33.99
CA LEU A 305 -4.40 -21.83 33.34
C LEU A 305 -4.60 -22.94 32.30
N SER A 306 -5.43 -23.94 32.61
CA SER A 306 -5.80 -25.06 31.73
C SER A 306 -6.47 -24.57 30.44
N ASP A 307 -7.43 -23.65 30.54
CA ASP A 307 -8.15 -23.16 29.36
C ASP A 307 -7.29 -22.25 28.48
N LEU A 308 -6.52 -21.35 29.09
CA LEU A 308 -5.56 -20.53 28.34
C LEU A 308 -4.49 -21.40 27.67
N SER A 309 -4.13 -22.54 28.27
CA SER A 309 -3.23 -23.52 27.66
C SER A 309 -3.85 -24.17 26.43
N LYS A 310 -5.14 -24.57 26.47
CA LYS A 310 -5.84 -25.14 25.31
C LYS A 310 -5.89 -24.17 24.14
N PHE A 311 -6.27 -22.93 24.40
CA PHE A 311 -6.27 -21.88 23.37
C PHE A 311 -4.87 -21.64 22.82
N SER A 312 -3.87 -21.57 23.71
CA SER A 312 -2.49 -21.29 23.30
C SER A 312 -1.89 -22.41 22.46
N TYR A 313 -2.13 -23.66 22.87
CA TYR A 313 -1.79 -24.85 22.10
C TYR A 313 -2.43 -24.80 20.71
N ALA A 314 -3.72 -24.49 20.63
CA ALA A 314 -4.44 -24.47 19.36
C ALA A 314 -3.89 -23.40 18.39
N LEU A 315 -3.50 -22.22 18.90
CA LEU A 315 -2.88 -21.16 18.10
C LEU A 315 -1.50 -21.60 17.56
N LEU A 316 -0.65 -22.16 18.44
CA LEU A 316 0.72 -22.54 18.11
C LEU A 316 0.79 -23.76 17.19
N SER A 317 -0.07 -24.75 17.41
CA SER A 317 -0.18 -25.97 16.60
C SER A 317 -1.00 -25.79 15.32
N ARG A 318 -1.54 -24.58 15.08
CA ARG A 318 -2.39 -24.22 13.94
C ARG A 318 -3.66 -25.09 13.84
N THR A 319 -4.24 -25.46 14.98
CA THR A 319 -5.50 -26.23 15.06
C THR A 319 -6.71 -25.40 15.47
N LEU A 320 -6.55 -24.08 15.67
CA LEU A 320 -7.70 -23.18 15.71
C LEU A 320 -8.52 -23.34 14.42
N ASN A 321 -9.81 -23.01 14.47
CA ASN A 321 -10.68 -23.03 13.29
C ASN A 321 -10.40 -21.83 12.36
N LEU A 322 -9.13 -21.62 12.02
CA LEU A 322 -8.62 -20.62 11.09
C LEU A 322 -7.54 -21.30 10.25
N THR A 323 -7.44 -20.93 8.98
CA THR A 323 -6.34 -21.38 8.13
C THR A 323 -5.01 -20.87 8.66
N SER A 324 -3.90 -21.54 8.32
CA SER A 324 -2.57 -21.07 8.70
C SER A 324 -2.29 -19.67 8.16
N THR A 325 -2.83 -19.32 6.98
CA THR A 325 -2.74 -17.97 6.39
C THR A 325 -3.46 -16.93 7.24
N GLU A 326 -4.67 -17.21 7.70
CA GLU A 326 -5.41 -16.31 8.59
C GLU A 326 -4.71 -16.11 9.93
N ILE A 327 -4.17 -17.17 10.54
CA ILE A 327 -3.39 -17.06 11.78
C ILE A 327 -2.11 -16.25 11.55
N ASN A 328 -1.39 -16.50 10.45
CA ASN A 328 -0.19 -15.74 10.12
C ASN A 328 -0.52 -14.25 9.89
N GLY A 329 -1.66 -13.93 9.26
CA GLY A 329 -2.15 -12.56 9.11
C GLY A 329 -2.58 -11.94 10.44
N TRP A 330 -3.20 -12.74 11.33
CA TRP A 330 -3.61 -12.29 12.66
C TRP A 330 -2.42 -11.90 13.53
N LEU A 331 -1.31 -12.64 13.43
CA LEU A 331 -0.05 -12.35 14.13
C LEU A 331 0.79 -11.26 13.43
N LYS A 332 0.23 -10.43 12.53
CA LYS A 332 0.96 -9.29 11.96
C LYS A 332 0.78 -8.01 12.78
N PRO A 333 1.84 -7.17 12.87
CA PRO A 333 1.70 -5.83 13.41
C PRO A 333 0.86 -4.96 12.47
N ALA A 334 0.06 -4.08 13.06
CA ALA A 334 -0.70 -3.04 12.38
C ALA A 334 -0.01 -1.67 12.45
N ALA A 335 0.64 -1.34 13.59
CA ALA A 335 1.35 -0.06 13.76
C ALA A 335 2.46 -0.15 14.81
N PHE A 336 3.37 0.84 14.84
CA PHE A 336 4.36 1.01 15.91
C PHE A 336 3.78 1.79 17.09
N ALA A 337 4.15 1.42 18.33
CA ALA A 337 3.62 2.00 19.56
C ALA A 337 4.46 3.15 20.14
N GLY A 338 5.38 3.73 19.35
CA GLY A 338 6.20 4.89 19.72
C GLY A 338 7.70 4.61 19.93
N ASN A 339 8.14 3.37 19.79
CA ASN A 339 9.57 2.98 19.75
C ASN A 339 9.81 1.91 18.67
N ALA A 340 11.06 1.54 18.42
CA ALA A 340 11.44 0.62 17.35
C ALA A 340 11.14 -0.88 17.62
N TYR A 341 10.81 -1.25 18.86
CA TYR A 341 10.67 -2.64 19.29
C TYR A 341 9.28 -2.98 19.83
N THR A 342 8.35 -2.02 19.88
CA THR A 342 6.97 -2.20 20.31
C THR A 342 6.02 -1.86 19.18
N MET A 343 5.15 -2.81 18.84
CA MET A 343 4.14 -2.70 17.80
C MET A 343 2.78 -3.13 18.36
N THR A 344 1.70 -2.71 17.73
CA THR A 344 0.33 -3.12 18.05
C THR A 344 -0.26 -3.91 16.89
N GLY A 345 -1.06 -4.93 17.18
CA GLY A 345 -1.85 -5.71 16.21
C GLY A 345 -3.30 -5.86 16.69
N MET A 346 -4.04 -6.83 16.13
CA MET A 346 -5.40 -7.17 16.57
C MET A 346 -5.36 -8.32 17.58
N PRO A 347 -5.36 -8.15 18.91
CA PRO A 347 -5.19 -6.95 19.70
C PRO A 347 -3.76 -6.92 20.28
N TRP A 348 -2.81 -7.52 19.56
CA TRP A 348 -1.50 -7.88 20.08
C TRP A 348 -0.68 -6.67 20.54
N GLU A 349 -0.03 -6.80 21.68
CA GLU A 349 1.08 -5.98 22.15
C GLU A 349 2.36 -6.72 21.76
N ILE A 350 2.92 -6.37 20.61
CA ILE A 350 4.00 -7.10 19.97
C ILE A 350 5.34 -6.49 20.39
N LEU A 351 6.26 -7.33 20.88
CA LEU A 351 7.61 -6.94 21.25
C LEU A 351 8.62 -7.65 20.35
N ARG A 352 9.65 -6.96 19.86
CA ARG A 352 10.75 -7.55 19.11
C ARG A 352 12.08 -7.24 19.78
N LEU A 353 12.67 -8.23 20.46
CA LEU A 353 13.81 -8.06 21.36
C LEU A 353 14.98 -8.97 20.94
N SER A 354 16.23 -8.50 21.05
CA SER A 354 17.43 -9.31 20.74
C SER A 354 18.16 -9.89 21.96
N ASN A 355 17.73 -9.54 23.17
CA ASN A 355 18.39 -9.90 24.43
C ASN A 355 17.80 -11.13 25.14
N LEU A 356 16.74 -11.75 24.59
CA LEU A 356 16.10 -12.93 25.19
C LEU A 356 16.92 -14.22 25.03
N THR A 357 17.93 -14.20 24.15
CA THR A 357 18.80 -15.33 23.84
C THR A 357 20.27 -14.95 24.08
N PRO A 358 20.68 -14.69 25.35
CA PRO A 358 21.97 -14.04 25.66
C PRO A 358 23.20 -14.85 25.21
N LYS A 359 23.09 -16.18 25.13
CA LYS A 359 24.15 -17.06 24.64
C LYS A 359 24.35 -16.94 23.12
N TYR A 360 23.27 -16.66 22.39
CA TYR A 360 23.24 -16.57 20.94
C TYR A 360 22.32 -15.42 20.47
N PRO A 361 22.74 -14.15 20.65
CA PRO A 361 21.85 -13.00 20.51
C PRO A 361 21.26 -12.85 19.10
N HIS A 362 19.93 -12.78 19.02
CA HIS A 362 19.20 -12.47 17.78
C HIS A 362 17.78 -11.99 18.11
N SER A 363 17.16 -11.24 17.19
CA SER A 363 15.78 -10.77 17.39
C SER A 363 14.78 -11.91 17.47
N VAL A 364 13.96 -11.89 18.52
CA VAL A 364 12.82 -12.76 18.79
C VAL A 364 11.56 -11.89 18.91
N THR A 365 10.49 -12.27 18.21
CA THR A 365 9.21 -11.58 18.27
C THR A 365 8.27 -12.27 19.25
N ILE A 366 7.68 -11.50 20.17
CA ILE A 366 6.69 -11.93 21.15
C ILE A 366 5.35 -11.28 20.79
N TYR A 367 4.33 -12.09 20.57
CA TYR A 367 2.95 -11.62 20.42
C TYR A 367 2.26 -11.72 21.79
N GLY A 368 2.17 -10.59 22.49
CA GLY A 368 1.66 -10.52 23.85
C GLY A 368 0.26 -9.93 23.94
N LYS A 369 -0.45 -10.23 25.03
CA LYS A 369 -1.55 -9.39 25.50
C LYS A 369 -1.58 -9.35 27.02
N GLY A 370 -1.41 -8.16 27.57
CA GLY A 370 -1.63 -7.90 29.00
C GLY A 370 -3.11 -7.69 29.34
N GLY A 371 -3.49 -8.12 30.55
CA GLY A 371 -4.79 -7.87 31.13
C GLY A 371 -4.68 -7.31 32.55
N GLY A 372 -5.53 -6.34 32.88
CA GLY A 372 -5.60 -5.75 34.21
C GLY A 372 -7.03 -5.53 34.67
N ALA A 373 -7.27 -5.83 35.95
CA ALA A 373 -8.44 -5.43 36.70
C ALA A 373 -8.00 -5.12 38.15
N GLN A 374 -8.88 -4.60 39.01
CA GLN A 374 -8.47 -4.23 40.36
C GLN A 374 -7.93 -5.46 41.12
N ASN A 375 -6.64 -5.41 41.47
CA ASN A 375 -5.89 -6.51 42.09
C ASN A 375 -5.81 -7.81 41.28
N TYR A 376 -5.96 -7.73 39.95
CA TYR A 376 -5.65 -8.84 39.04
C TYR A 376 -4.77 -8.34 37.91
N ARG A 377 -3.77 -9.14 37.55
CA ARG A 377 -2.96 -8.91 36.37
C ARG A 377 -2.61 -10.22 35.68
N SER A 378 -2.82 -10.26 34.38
CA SER A 378 -2.56 -11.40 33.52
C SER A 378 -1.66 -10.98 32.37
N GLN A 379 -0.92 -11.94 31.84
CA GLN A 379 -0.13 -11.77 30.62
C GLN A 379 -0.12 -13.09 29.87
N LEU A 380 -0.38 -13.02 28.57
CA LEU A 380 -0.26 -14.15 27.67
C LEU A 380 0.72 -13.77 26.56
N ASN A 381 1.76 -14.57 26.35
CA ASN A 381 2.83 -14.29 25.39
C ASN A 381 3.04 -15.49 24.47
N PHE A 382 3.06 -15.26 23.16
CA PHE A 382 3.36 -16.26 22.14
C PHE A 382 4.70 -15.97 21.49
N VAL A 383 5.56 -16.99 21.43
CA VAL A 383 6.84 -16.96 20.72
C VAL A 383 6.77 -18.02 19.63
N ASP A 384 6.12 -17.64 18.52
CA ASP A 384 5.79 -18.56 17.43
C ASP A 384 7.05 -19.18 16.78
N ASP A 385 8.17 -18.44 16.77
CA ASP A 385 9.47 -18.91 16.28
C ASP A 385 9.96 -20.18 16.99
N TYR A 386 9.54 -20.40 18.24
CA TYR A 386 9.87 -21.62 19.01
C TYR A 386 8.67 -22.52 19.26
N GLY A 387 7.48 -22.16 18.79
CA GLY A 387 6.25 -22.89 19.10
C GLY A 387 5.92 -22.88 20.60
N LEU A 388 6.23 -21.79 21.30
CA LEU A 388 6.14 -21.65 22.75
C LEU A 388 5.12 -20.57 23.14
N ALA A 389 4.36 -20.78 24.21
CA ALA A 389 3.59 -19.73 24.86
C ALA A 389 3.81 -19.74 26.37
N ILE A 390 3.69 -18.55 26.97
CA ILE A 390 3.85 -18.32 28.40
C ILE A 390 2.59 -17.64 28.92
N VAL A 391 2.03 -18.21 29.99
CA VAL A 391 0.82 -17.72 30.66
C VAL A 391 1.19 -17.27 32.08
N ILE A 392 0.82 -16.05 32.45
CA ILE A 392 0.97 -15.51 33.80
C ILE A 392 -0.40 -15.04 34.29
N LEU A 393 -0.84 -15.57 35.42
CA LEU A 393 -2.06 -15.14 36.10
C LEU A 393 -1.71 -14.76 37.54
N THR A 394 -2.03 -13.54 37.94
CA THR A 394 -1.76 -13.04 39.30
C THR A 394 -3.01 -12.43 39.92
N ALA A 395 -3.19 -12.67 41.22
CA ALA A 395 -4.22 -12.11 42.06
C ALA A 395 -3.54 -11.46 43.28
N GLY A 396 -3.62 -10.13 43.37
CA GLY A 396 -2.99 -9.30 44.39
C GLY A 396 -2.37 -8.03 43.81
N PRO A 397 -1.48 -7.35 44.57
CA PRO A 397 -0.76 -6.17 44.08
C PRO A 397 -0.09 -6.38 42.70
N MET A 398 -0.35 -5.45 41.78
CA MET A 398 -0.07 -5.60 40.34
C MET A 398 1.42 -5.62 39.92
N LYS A 399 2.36 -5.48 40.87
CA LYS A 399 3.80 -5.43 40.59
C LYS A 399 4.42 -6.79 40.30
N ALA A 400 3.78 -7.89 40.73
CA ALA A 400 4.34 -9.23 40.54
C ALA A 400 4.35 -9.67 39.07
N ALA A 401 3.27 -9.45 38.32
CA ALA A 401 3.15 -9.99 36.96
C ALA A 401 4.26 -9.55 35.99
N PRO A 402 4.70 -8.27 35.94
CA PRO A 402 5.84 -7.87 35.10
C PRO A 402 7.14 -8.60 35.45
N ILE A 403 7.44 -8.77 36.75
CA ILE A 403 8.67 -9.43 37.22
C ILE A 403 8.63 -10.92 36.83
N LEU A 404 7.48 -11.57 37.05
CA LEU A 404 7.27 -12.97 36.68
C LEU A 404 7.32 -13.16 35.16
N THR A 405 6.76 -12.22 34.39
CA THR A 405 6.80 -12.24 32.92
C THR A 405 8.24 -12.20 32.40
N ASP A 406 9.06 -11.28 32.94
CA ASP A 406 10.46 -11.13 32.56
C ASP A 406 11.29 -12.38 32.90
N ALA A 407 11.10 -12.92 34.11
CA ALA A 407 11.75 -14.16 34.53
C ALA A 407 11.38 -15.35 33.63
N MET A 408 10.10 -15.51 33.29
CA MET A 408 9.64 -16.60 32.44
C MET A 408 10.13 -16.47 30.99
N LEU A 409 10.01 -15.28 30.38
CA LEU A 409 10.48 -15.06 29.01
C LEU A 409 12.01 -15.28 28.92
N SER A 410 12.78 -14.67 29.81
CA SER A 410 14.24 -14.79 29.82
C SER A 410 14.72 -16.21 30.05
N THR A 411 14.00 -17.01 30.84
CA THR A 411 14.36 -18.41 31.11
C THR A 411 13.99 -19.31 29.94
N PHE A 412 12.71 -19.31 29.54
CA PHE A 412 12.19 -20.34 28.66
C PHE A 412 12.43 -20.05 27.17
N VAL A 413 12.54 -18.78 26.77
CA VAL A 413 12.95 -18.44 25.39
C VAL A 413 14.41 -18.81 25.17
N ALA A 414 15.29 -18.50 26.11
CA ALA A 414 16.70 -18.91 26.06
C ALA A 414 16.83 -20.44 26.03
N ALA A 415 16.10 -21.16 26.89
CA ALA A 415 16.12 -22.63 26.90
C ALA A 415 15.59 -23.22 25.58
N ALA A 416 14.51 -22.69 25.02
CA ALA A 416 13.96 -23.16 23.74
C ALA A 416 14.93 -22.93 22.57
N ASP A 417 15.67 -21.82 22.57
CA ASP A 417 16.74 -21.57 21.60
C ASP A 417 17.87 -22.59 21.71
N GLU A 418 18.33 -22.88 22.92
CA GLU A 418 19.38 -23.88 23.15
C GLU A 418 18.94 -25.29 22.74
N VAL A 419 17.68 -25.67 22.99
CA VAL A 419 17.12 -26.94 22.52
C VAL A 419 17.00 -26.98 21.01
N SER A 420 16.58 -25.88 20.37
CA SER A 420 16.53 -25.78 18.91
C SER A 420 17.92 -26.00 18.29
N ARG A 421 18.95 -25.42 18.91
CA ARG A 421 20.37 -25.60 18.51
C ARG A 421 20.88 -27.02 18.68
N GLU A 422 20.63 -27.64 19.84
CA GLU A 422 20.98 -29.05 20.08
C GLU A 422 20.31 -29.97 19.04
N GLN A 423 19.02 -29.74 18.77
CA GLN A 423 18.27 -30.56 17.81
C GLN A 423 18.65 -30.30 16.36
N ALA A 424 19.22 -29.14 16.05
CA ALA A 424 19.71 -28.80 14.72
C ALA A 424 21.03 -29.50 14.38
N GLU A 425 21.80 -30.00 15.36
CA GLU A 425 23.03 -30.78 15.15
C GLU A 425 22.81 -32.01 14.24
N LYS A 426 21.59 -32.58 14.22
CA LYS A 426 21.24 -33.69 13.31
C LYS A 426 21.36 -33.35 11.81
N PHE A 427 21.36 -32.06 11.47
CA PHE A 427 21.56 -31.57 10.12
C PHE A 427 23.04 -31.35 9.79
N GLU A 428 23.94 -31.33 10.78
CA GLU A 428 25.39 -31.14 10.62
C GLU A 428 26.10 -32.40 10.11
N LYS A 429 25.78 -32.77 8.87
CA LYS A 429 26.35 -33.96 8.23
C LYS A 429 26.64 -33.71 6.75
N LYS A 430 27.38 -34.64 6.16
CA LYS A 430 27.63 -34.70 4.72
C LYS A 430 26.48 -35.45 4.03
N PHE A 431 25.94 -34.86 2.98
CA PHE A 431 24.89 -35.39 2.12
C PHE A 431 25.50 -35.72 0.75
N THR A 432 25.12 -36.87 0.20
CA THR A 432 25.54 -37.32 -1.14
C THR A 432 24.36 -37.92 -1.89
N ASN A 433 24.33 -37.82 -3.21
CA ASN A 433 23.35 -38.53 -4.05
C ASN A 433 23.78 -39.98 -4.35
N ASP A 434 22.82 -40.86 -4.63
CA ASP A 434 23.08 -42.22 -5.11
C ASP A 434 23.52 -42.16 -6.58
N VAL A 435 24.71 -42.69 -6.89
CA VAL A 435 25.44 -42.52 -8.17
C VAL A 435 24.89 -43.41 -9.31
N GLY A 436 23.61 -43.78 -9.25
CA GLY A 436 22.94 -44.55 -10.30
C GLY A 436 22.60 -43.67 -11.49
N GLU A 437 23.56 -43.44 -12.39
CA GLU A 437 23.53 -42.57 -13.59
C GLU A 437 23.66 -41.04 -13.37
N ASP A 438 23.65 -40.55 -12.13
CA ASP A 438 23.81 -39.12 -11.82
C ASP A 438 25.25 -38.70 -11.47
N VAL A 439 25.61 -37.46 -11.79
CA VAL A 439 26.87 -36.81 -11.41
C VAL A 439 26.97 -36.73 -9.88
N PRO A 440 28.13 -37.03 -9.25
CA PRO A 440 28.26 -36.97 -7.80
C PRO A 440 28.06 -35.54 -7.28
N ILE A 441 27.11 -35.38 -6.37
CA ILE A 441 26.80 -34.17 -5.62
C ILE A 441 27.10 -34.44 -4.16
N GLU A 442 27.88 -33.55 -3.54
CA GLU A 442 28.18 -33.60 -2.12
C GLU A 442 27.82 -32.27 -1.48
N ALA A 443 27.18 -32.27 -0.32
CA ALA A 443 26.92 -31.05 0.43
C ALA A 443 27.13 -31.28 1.91
N SER A 444 27.47 -30.25 2.67
CA SER A 444 27.55 -30.33 4.13
C SER A 444 26.99 -29.08 4.77
N LEU A 445 26.12 -29.25 5.76
CA LEU A 445 25.66 -28.17 6.62
C LEU A 445 26.48 -28.17 7.91
N LYS A 446 26.66 -26.99 8.49
CA LYS A 446 27.24 -26.78 9.83
C LYS A 446 26.46 -25.69 10.55
N GLN A 447 26.60 -25.63 11.86
CA GLN A 447 26.03 -24.57 12.69
C GLN A 447 27.13 -23.71 13.31
N ASP A 448 26.85 -22.43 13.52
CA ASP A 448 27.66 -21.54 14.36
C ASP A 448 26.80 -20.85 15.43
N SER A 449 27.35 -19.81 16.07
CA SER A 449 26.63 -19.03 17.08
C SER A 449 25.36 -18.40 16.57
N ASP A 450 25.24 -18.14 15.27
CA ASP A 450 24.15 -17.35 14.72
C ASP A 450 23.07 -18.26 14.13
N SER A 451 23.44 -19.14 13.19
CA SER A 451 22.51 -20.04 12.47
C SER A 451 23.19 -21.25 11.84
N MET A 452 22.44 -22.06 11.09
CA MET A 452 23.03 -23.01 10.14
C MET A 452 23.56 -22.29 8.89
N PHE A 453 24.59 -22.88 8.28
CA PHE A 453 25.17 -22.43 7.01
C PHE A 453 25.67 -23.60 6.17
N LEU A 454 25.79 -23.36 4.87
CA LEU A 454 26.29 -24.32 3.89
C LEU A 454 27.83 -24.33 3.92
N ALA A 455 28.41 -25.34 4.57
CA ALA A 455 29.86 -25.46 4.72
C ALA A 455 30.55 -25.98 3.46
N SER A 456 29.86 -26.79 2.65
CA SER A 456 30.32 -27.19 1.31
C SER A 456 29.13 -27.62 0.45
N LEU A 457 29.28 -27.46 -0.86
CA LEU A 457 28.36 -27.93 -1.89
C LEU A 457 29.20 -28.13 -3.14
N ARG A 458 29.34 -29.37 -3.60
CA ARG A 458 30.17 -29.74 -4.73
C ARG A 458 29.34 -30.54 -5.72
N ARG A 459 29.55 -30.28 -7.02
CA ARG A 459 29.05 -31.13 -8.11
C ARG A 459 30.22 -31.51 -8.99
N ASN A 460 30.46 -32.80 -9.16
CA ASN A 460 31.61 -33.32 -9.91
C ASN A 460 32.97 -32.74 -9.44
N GLY A 461 33.14 -32.58 -8.12
CA GLY A 461 34.33 -31.96 -7.53
C GLY A 461 34.39 -30.42 -7.58
N THR A 462 33.55 -29.76 -8.38
CA THR A 462 33.47 -28.30 -8.49
C THR A 462 32.78 -27.73 -7.25
N ASP A 463 33.41 -26.79 -6.56
CA ASP A 463 32.84 -26.10 -5.39
C ASP A 463 31.82 -25.04 -5.83
N ILE A 464 30.58 -25.22 -5.43
CA ILE A 464 29.46 -24.34 -5.74
C ILE A 464 29.33 -23.24 -4.67
N VAL A 465 29.75 -23.46 -3.42
CA VAL A 465 29.52 -22.48 -2.33
C VAL A 465 30.30 -21.20 -2.55
N SER A 466 31.59 -21.32 -2.88
CA SER A 466 32.44 -20.17 -3.24
C SER A 466 31.90 -19.42 -4.46
N ASN A 467 31.40 -20.16 -5.45
CA ASN A 467 30.79 -19.60 -6.64
C ASN A 467 29.40 -18.97 -6.38
N LEU A 468 28.63 -19.40 -5.38
CA LEU A 468 27.33 -18.81 -5.07
C LEU A 468 27.47 -17.34 -4.64
N ALA A 469 28.47 -17.03 -3.79
CA ALA A 469 28.77 -15.66 -3.40
C ALA A 469 29.17 -14.79 -4.62
N GLU A 470 29.96 -15.35 -5.54
CA GLU A 470 30.32 -14.69 -6.78
C GLU A 470 29.13 -14.51 -7.72
N ILE A 471 28.25 -15.51 -7.85
CA ILE A 471 27.03 -15.43 -8.65
C ILE A 471 26.12 -14.31 -8.13
N TRP A 472 25.89 -14.24 -6.81
CA TRP A 472 25.14 -13.13 -6.21
C TRP A 472 25.83 -11.79 -6.46
N GLY A 473 27.15 -11.72 -6.30
CA GLY A 473 27.92 -10.50 -6.60
C GLY A 473 27.86 -10.08 -8.07
N LEU A 474 27.87 -11.02 -9.03
CA LEU A 474 27.80 -10.73 -10.46
C LEU A 474 26.39 -10.36 -10.92
N THR A 475 25.37 -10.99 -10.34
CA THR A 475 23.97 -10.78 -10.74
C THR A 475 23.36 -9.55 -10.08
N LEU A 476 23.71 -9.29 -8.81
CA LEU A 476 23.17 -8.19 -8.04
C LEU A 476 24.15 -7.01 -7.91
N GLY A 477 25.44 -7.19 -8.20
CA GLY A 477 26.41 -6.09 -8.34
C GLY A 477 26.35 -5.07 -7.20
N ASP A 478 26.20 -3.80 -7.59
CA ASP A 478 26.11 -2.64 -6.69
C ASP A 478 24.79 -2.57 -5.89
N PHE A 479 23.79 -3.43 -6.16
CA PHE A 479 22.55 -3.49 -5.38
C PHE A 479 22.74 -4.16 -4.00
N LEU A 480 23.84 -4.90 -3.80
CA LEU A 480 24.14 -5.53 -2.54
C LEU A 480 25.41 -4.98 -1.89
N PRO A 481 25.42 -4.84 -0.56
CA PRO A 481 26.67 -4.82 0.19
C PRO A 481 27.52 -6.05 -0.14
N LYS A 482 28.82 -5.94 0.10
CA LYS A 482 29.76 -7.03 -0.17
C LYS A 482 29.27 -8.35 0.46
N VAL A 483 29.00 -9.34 -0.38
CA VAL A 483 28.59 -10.68 0.06
C VAL A 483 29.73 -11.30 0.89
N GLY A 484 29.37 -11.75 2.08
CA GLY A 484 30.23 -12.42 3.03
C GLY A 484 30.53 -13.87 2.65
N PRO A 485 31.48 -14.51 3.34
CA PRO A 485 31.96 -15.85 2.96
C PRO A 485 30.99 -16.99 3.33
N LYS A 486 29.95 -16.73 4.11
CA LYS A 486 28.98 -17.74 4.55
C LYS A 486 27.65 -17.55 3.82
N ILE A 487 27.11 -18.67 3.35
CA ILE A 487 25.73 -18.78 2.87
C ILE A 487 24.93 -19.48 3.96
N ARG A 488 24.14 -18.72 4.71
CA ARG A 488 23.28 -19.20 5.80
C ARG A 488 22.05 -19.90 5.26
N VAL A 489 21.43 -20.72 6.10
CA VAL A 489 20.23 -21.47 5.74
C VAL A 489 19.14 -21.25 6.78
N PHE A 490 17.98 -20.75 6.34
CA PHE A 490 16.84 -20.42 7.20
C PHE A 490 15.59 -21.23 6.82
N PRO A 491 14.84 -21.79 7.77
CA PRO A 491 13.55 -22.42 7.48
C PRO A 491 12.50 -21.40 7.00
N SER A 492 11.82 -21.67 5.87
CA SER A 492 10.74 -20.78 5.37
C SER A 492 9.36 -21.04 6.01
N GLN A 493 9.26 -22.11 6.81
CA GLN A 493 8.00 -22.68 7.30
C GLN A 493 7.04 -23.23 6.23
N LEU A 494 7.35 -23.12 4.94
CA LEU A 494 6.57 -23.76 3.87
C LEU A 494 6.81 -25.28 3.90
N ARG A 495 5.71 -26.04 4.01
CA ARG A 495 5.73 -27.50 4.10
C ARG A 495 4.65 -28.11 3.22
N GLU A 496 4.97 -29.23 2.59
CA GLU A 496 4.07 -29.98 1.72
C GLU A 496 4.24 -31.48 1.98
N ASN A 497 3.13 -32.23 2.04
CA ASN A 497 3.19 -33.69 2.05
C ASN A 497 3.53 -34.17 0.63
N ALA A 498 4.61 -34.94 0.49
CA ALA A 498 5.09 -35.43 -0.79
C ALA A 498 5.44 -36.93 -0.71
N THR A 499 5.75 -37.52 -1.86
CA THR A 499 6.21 -38.91 -1.95
C THR A 499 7.59 -38.94 -2.59
N LEU A 500 8.56 -39.57 -1.93
CA LEU A 500 9.92 -39.75 -2.45
C LEU A 500 10.25 -41.25 -2.39
N ASP A 501 10.61 -41.84 -3.53
CA ASP A 501 10.88 -43.28 -3.68
C ASP A 501 9.75 -44.18 -3.13
N GLY A 502 8.50 -43.78 -3.38
CA GLY A 502 7.30 -44.50 -2.90
C GLY A 502 7.03 -44.38 -1.40
N LYS A 503 7.76 -43.54 -0.66
CA LYS A 503 7.56 -43.31 0.78
C LYS A 503 7.02 -41.90 1.05
N SER A 504 6.08 -41.79 1.99
CA SER A 504 5.55 -40.50 2.43
C SER A 504 6.61 -39.68 3.16
N VAL A 505 6.84 -38.46 2.67
CA VAL A 505 7.78 -37.50 3.22
C VAL A 505 7.10 -36.14 3.37
N VAL A 506 7.62 -35.32 4.29
CA VAL A 506 7.32 -33.89 4.35
C VAL A 506 8.43 -33.16 3.62
N LYS A 507 8.07 -32.45 2.55
CA LYS A 507 8.94 -31.54 1.82
C LYS A 507 8.87 -30.17 2.49
N GLU A 508 10.00 -29.66 2.94
CA GLU A 508 10.14 -28.34 3.55
C GLU A 508 10.97 -27.45 2.63
N VAL A 509 10.58 -26.18 2.49
CA VAL A 509 11.38 -25.18 1.77
C VAL A 509 12.22 -24.40 2.77
N TRP A 510 13.51 -24.32 2.52
CA TRP A 510 14.48 -23.57 3.30
C TRP A 510 15.15 -22.56 2.36
N HIS A 511 15.55 -21.40 2.86
CA HIS A 511 16.18 -20.35 2.06
C HIS A 511 17.68 -20.25 2.34
N LEU A 512 18.47 -20.14 1.28
CA LEU A 512 19.87 -19.71 1.36
C LEU A 512 19.91 -18.19 1.51
N TRP A 513 20.81 -17.72 2.36
CA TRP A 513 20.98 -16.29 2.59
C TRP A 513 22.45 -15.93 2.70
N PRO A 514 22.98 -15.09 1.81
CA PRO A 514 24.34 -14.61 1.97
C PRO A 514 24.46 -13.74 3.23
N ASP A 515 25.57 -13.86 3.95
CA ASP A 515 25.99 -12.80 4.85
C ASP A 515 26.21 -11.51 4.04
N LEU A 516 25.70 -10.37 4.51
CA LEU A 516 25.88 -9.08 3.86
C LEU A 516 26.76 -8.19 4.73
N ASN A 517 27.93 -7.81 4.23
CA ASN A 517 28.85 -6.93 4.93
C ASN A 517 28.61 -5.48 4.51
N SER A 518 27.78 -4.76 5.27
CA SER A 518 27.32 -3.38 5.01
C SER A 518 28.32 -2.27 5.33
N GLY A 519 29.61 -2.59 5.49
CA GLY A 519 30.64 -1.66 5.97
C GLY A 519 31.06 -0.58 4.96
N LEU A 520 30.16 0.34 4.60
CA LEU A 520 30.51 1.60 3.96
C LEU A 520 31.21 2.49 4.99
N LYS A 521 32.53 2.65 4.85
CA LYS A 521 33.30 3.59 5.65
C LYS A 521 33.23 4.97 4.98
N THR A 522 32.59 5.91 5.66
CA THR A 522 32.47 7.30 5.20
C THR A 522 32.78 8.26 6.34
N ASP A 523 33.44 9.37 6.02
CA ASP A 523 33.67 10.50 6.94
C ASP A 523 32.47 11.46 6.96
N LEU A 524 31.46 11.24 6.11
CA LEU A 524 30.20 11.98 6.11
C LEU A 524 29.36 11.63 7.36
N PRO A 525 28.53 12.55 7.87
CA PRO A 525 27.68 12.27 9.02
C PRO A 525 26.64 11.19 8.70
N GLY A 526 26.64 10.13 9.51
CA GLY A 526 25.71 9.01 9.39
C GLY A 526 26.23 7.89 8.49
N ASN A 527 26.25 6.67 9.01
CA ASN A 527 26.71 5.46 8.30
C ASN A 527 25.89 4.20 8.62
N MET A 528 24.76 4.35 9.32
CA MET A 528 23.98 3.21 9.84
C MET A 528 22.62 3.01 9.17
N ILE A 529 22.11 3.97 8.39
CA ILE A 529 20.77 3.89 7.80
C ILE A 529 20.68 2.73 6.79
N GLU A 530 21.67 2.57 5.92
CA GLU A 530 21.75 1.45 4.97
C GLU A 530 21.75 0.10 5.68
N GLU A 531 22.48 -0.03 6.81
CA GLU A 531 22.51 -1.26 7.61
C GLU A 531 21.15 -1.56 8.26
N MET A 532 20.34 -0.54 8.52
CA MET A 532 19.02 -0.66 9.16
C MET A 532 17.88 -0.94 8.16
N ILE A 533 18.04 -0.62 6.87
CA ILE A 533 17.00 -0.81 5.83
C ILE A 533 16.86 -2.29 5.41
N CYS A 534 17.85 -3.13 5.73
CA CYS A 534 17.84 -4.56 5.48
C CYS A 534 17.44 -4.97 4.06
N VAL A 535 18.20 -4.50 3.07
CA VAL A 535 18.05 -4.82 1.63
C VAL A 535 17.83 -6.32 1.37
N GLY A 536 18.38 -7.19 2.22
CA GLY A 536 18.14 -8.63 2.23
C GLY A 536 16.70 -9.03 1.92
N TRP A 537 15.69 -8.56 2.67
CA TRP A 537 14.29 -9.02 2.45
C TRP A 537 13.77 -8.74 1.04
N SER A 538 14.31 -7.71 0.36
CA SER A 538 13.90 -7.34 -0.99
C SER A 538 14.51 -8.22 -2.08
N ILE A 539 15.64 -8.89 -1.83
CA ILE A 539 16.42 -9.65 -2.82
C ILE A 539 16.18 -11.17 -2.79
N GLN A 540 15.33 -11.65 -1.88
CA GLN A 540 14.88 -13.03 -1.87
C GLN A 540 14.24 -13.37 -3.23
N ASP A 541 14.50 -14.56 -3.77
CA ASP A 541 14.02 -14.99 -5.09
C ASP A 541 14.58 -14.18 -6.29
N TRP A 542 15.59 -13.31 -6.15
CA TRP A 542 16.05 -12.51 -7.30
C TRP A 542 16.97 -13.27 -8.26
N VAL A 543 17.74 -14.23 -7.75
CA VAL A 543 18.72 -14.95 -8.56
C VAL A 543 18.15 -16.30 -8.94
N HIS A 544 17.88 -16.47 -10.23
CA HIS A 544 17.29 -17.68 -10.78
C HIS A 544 18.29 -18.43 -11.66
N TYR A 545 18.23 -19.76 -11.62
CA TYR A 545 18.90 -20.64 -12.58
C TYR A 545 17.87 -21.57 -13.22
N GLY A 546 17.58 -21.35 -14.51
CA GLY A 546 16.61 -22.16 -15.24
C GLY A 546 15.16 -21.97 -14.78
N SER A 547 14.78 -20.77 -14.34
CA SER A 547 13.47 -20.45 -13.74
C SER A 547 13.23 -21.05 -12.35
N GLU A 548 14.28 -21.54 -11.69
CA GLU A 548 14.23 -21.91 -10.27
C GLU A 548 15.08 -20.95 -9.43
N PRO A 549 14.58 -20.47 -8.28
CA PRO A 549 15.37 -19.65 -7.37
C PRO A 549 16.60 -20.38 -6.84
N LEU A 550 17.78 -19.75 -6.94
CA LEU A 550 19.02 -20.26 -6.38
C LEU A 550 19.06 -20.16 -4.85
N ASP A 551 18.25 -19.28 -4.26
CA ASP A 551 18.10 -19.16 -2.81
C ASP A 551 17.15 -20.20 -2.21
N ARG A 552 16.65 -21.18 -2.99
CA ARG A 552 15.70 -22.19 -2.50
C ARG A 552 16.34 -23.57 -2.31
N VAL A 553 16.22 -24.12 -1.11
CA VAL A 553 16.65 -25.48 -0.74
C VAL A 553 15.45 -26.32 -0.33
N LEU A 554 15.38 -27.55 -0.82
CA LEU A 554 14.33 -28.50 -0.46
C LEU A 554 14.88 -29.51 0.55
N VAL A 555 14.20 -29.63 1.69
CA VAL A 555 14.51 -30.61 2.73
C VAL A 555 13.40 -31.63 2.81
N PHE A 556 13.72 -32.91 2.59
CA PHE A 556 12.76 -34.00 2.69
C PHE A 556 12.93 -34.74 4.01
N ARG A 557 11.86 -34.82 4.78
CA ARG A 557 11.81 -35.50 6.08
C ARG A 557 10.85 -36.67 6.01
N ARG A 558 11.29 -37.88 6.38
CA ARG A 558 10.38 -39.04 6.47
C ARG A 558 9.32 -38.79 7.52
N VAL A 559 8.07 -39.15 7.21
CA VAL A 559 6.97 -39.14 8.18
C VAL A 559 7.22 -40.32 9.12
N GLN A 560 7.69 -40.06 10.34
CA GLN A 560 7.71 -41.08 11.38
C GLN A 560 6.28 -41.23 11.92
N ASN A 561 5.67 -42.40 11.76
CA ASN A 561 4.47 -42.74 12.51
C ASN A 561 4.84 -42.77 14.01
N SER A 562 4.18 -41.93 14.79
CA SER A 562 4.43 -41.71 16.22
C SER A 562 4.01 -42.92 17.07
N LYS A 563 4.82 -43.99 17.09
CA LYS A 563 4.91 -44.98 18.18
C LYS A 563 6.33 -45.58 18.16
N ASN A 564 7.18 -45.15 19.11
CA ASN A 564 8.60 -45.50 19.33
C ASN A 564 9.65 -44.80 18.44
N PRO A 565 10.47 -43.87 19.00
CA PRO A 565 11.65 -43.37 18.32
C PRO A 565 12.82 -44.33 18.54
N SER A 566 13.36 -44.90 17.46
CA SER A 566 14.72 -45.47 17.47
C SER A 566 15.71 -44.43 16.93
N PRO A 567 16.97 -44.38 17.39
CA PRO A 567 17.88 -43.25 17.13
C PRO A 567 18.54 -43.26 15.73
N THR A 568 18.11 -44.13 14.82
CA THR A 568 18.84 -44.42 13.57
C THR A 568 17.90 -44.51 12.37
N SER A 569 17.22 -43.42 12.03
CA SER A 569 16.52 -43.34 10.73
C SER A 569 17.08 -42.19 9.89
N SER A 570 17.73 -42.55 8.78
CA SER A 570 18.36 -41.63 7.84
C SER A 570 17.36 -40.61 7.25
N THR A 571 17.54 -39.33 7.61
CA THR A 571 17.01 -38.19 6.85
C THR A 571 17.78 -38.10 5.54
N THR A 572 17.15 -38.48 4.43
CA THR A 572 17.66 -38.23 3.08
C THR A 572 17.32 -36.79 2.71
N ILE A 573 18.29 -35.87 2.80
CA ILE A 573 18.15 -34.54 2.18
C ILE A 573 18.61 -34.67 0.74
N ALA A 574 17.68 -34.63 -0.20
CA ALA A 574 17.99 -34.41 -1.61
C ALA A 574 18.14 -32.90 -1.83
N ILE A 575 19.37 -32.40 -1.91
CA ILE A 575 19.64 -31.03 -2.39
C ILE A 575 19.51 -31.07 -3.91
N ALA A 576 18.28 -30.93 -4.40
CA ALA A 576 18.00 -30.78 -5.81
C ALA A 576 18.21 -29.31 -6.20
N MET A 577 19.43 -28.95 -6.61
CA MET A 577 19.67 -27.74 -7.40
C MET A 577 19.23 -28.04 -8.84
N ALA A 578 18.50 -27.09 -9.46
CA ALA A 578 17.80 -27.28 -10.73
C ALA A 578 18.62 -28.05 -11.78
N GLY A 579 18.07 -29.19 -12.21
CA GLY A 579 18.79 -30.13 -13.06
C GLY A 579 18.00 -31.36 -13.44
N GLY A 580 16.77 -31.21 -13.92
CA GLY A 580 16.04 -32.26 -14.63
C GLY A 580 15.39 -31.66 -15.87
N ARG A 581 15.99 -31.88 -17.04
CA ARG A 581 15.52 -31.34 -18.32
C ARG A 581 14.06 -31.74 -18.57
N LYS A 582 13.16 -30.76 -18.55
CA LYS A 582 12.13 -30.65 -19.60
C LYS A 582 12.52 -29.46 -20.46
N SER A 583 12.64 -29.68 -21.77
CA SER A 583 12.87 -28.63 -22.74
C SER A 583 11.83 -27.52 -22.52
N LYS A 584 12.29 -26.30 -22.24
CA LYS A 584 11.41 -25.12 -22.28
C LYS A 584 10.74 -25.12 -23.66
N PRO A 585 9.41 -25.10 -23.76
CA PRO A 585 8.80 -24.66 -25.01
C PRO A 585 9.36 -23.27 -25.30
N GLN A 586 9.75 -23.02 -26.55
CA GLN A 586 10.09 -21.65 -26.97
C GLN A 586 8.95 -20.72 -26.52
N PRO A 587 9.24 -19.52 -25.98
CA PRO A 587 8.19 -18.55 -25.75
C PRO A 587 7.42 -18.39 -27.06
N PRO A 588 6.07 -18.45 -27.02
CA PRO A 588 5.27 -18.30 -28.22
C PRO A 588 5.69 -17.00 -28.91
N LYS A 589 5.93 -17.08 -30.21
CA LYS A 589 6.22 -15.90 -31.03
C LYS A 589 5.07 -14.91 -30.80
N GLY A 590 5.38 -13.72 -30.27
CA GLY A 590 4.35 -12.72 -29.95
C GLY A 590 3.51 -12.36 -31.17
N PRO A 591 2.30 -11.83 -30.96
CA PRO A 591 1.36 -11.53 -32.04
C PRO A 591 1.99 -10.64 -33.12
N SER A 592 1.77 -11.01 -34.37
CA SER A 592 2.32 -10.33 -35.56
C SER A 592 1.60 -9.02 -35.90
N THR A 593 0.43 -8.81 -35.29
CA THR A 593 -0.44 -7.66 -35.44
C THR A 593 -0.48 -6.86 -34.14
N THR A 594 -0.31 -5.54 -34.22
CA THR A 594 -0.43 -4.63 -33.07
C THR A 594 -1.41 -3.50 -33.38
N LEU A 595 -2.40 -3.28 -32.53
CA LEU A 595 -3.31 -2.14 -32.53
C LEU A 595 -2.75 -1.05 -31.63
N ILE A 596 -2.56 0.16 -32.17
CA ILE A 596 -2.16 1.34 -31.41
C ILE A 596 -3.38 2.23 -31.19
N LEU A 597 -3.68 2.52 -29.92
CA LEU A 597 -4.76 3.42 -29.50
C LEU A 597 -4.21 4.58 -28.67
N ASP A 598 -4.26 5.79 -29.23
CA ASP A 598 -4.16 7.03 -28.45
C ASP A 598 -5.57 7.47 -28.04
N ASN A 599 -5.97 7.15 -26.80
CA ASN A 599 -7.34 7.37 -26.33
C ASN A 599 -7.53 8.77 -25.72
N GLY A 600 -7.54 9.78 -26.59
CA GLY A 600 -7.77 11.16 -26.21
C GLY A 600 -9.23 11.48 -25.83
N ALA A 601 -9.40 12.47 -24.97
CA ALA A 601 -10.73 12.91 -24.50
C ALA A 601 -11.61 13.56 -25.59
N SER A 602 -10.97 14.20 -26.59
CA SER A 602 -11.69 14.79 -27.74
C SER A 602 -11.81 13.78 -28.87
N THR A 603 -10.67 13.17 -29.24
CA THR A 603 -10.52 12.24 -30.36
C THR A 603 -9.60 11.09 -29.99
N ILE A 604 -9.94 9.89 -30.44
CA ILE A 604 -9.15 8.66 -30.41
C ILE A 604 -8.35 8.58 -31.71
N LYS A 605 -7.09 8.17 -31.67
CA LYS A 605 -6.31 7.84 -32.88
C LYS A 605 -6.02 6.35 -32.83
N ALA A 606 -6.45 5.64 -33.87
CA ALA A 606 -6.39 4.20 -33.95
C ALA A 606 -5.72 3.76 -35.26
N GLY A 607 -4.91 2.71 -35.19
CA GLY A 607 -4.36 2.08 -36.39
C GLY A 607 -3.69 0.74 -36.10
N LEU A 608 -3.72 -0.13 -37.11
CA LEU A 608 -3.17 -1.49 -37.05
C LEU A 608 -1.80 -1.54 -37.73
N ILE A 609 -0.87 -2.22 -37.08
CA ILE A 609 0.48 -2.48 -37.56
C ILE A 609 0.57 -3.98 -37.82
N ASN A 610 0.71 -4.34 -39.10
CA ASN A 610 0.84 -5.72 -39.54
C ASN A 610 2.28 -5.98 -39.98
N ASN A 611 2.94 -6.98 -39.39
CA ASN A 611 4.33 -7.34 -39.71
C ASN A 611 5.30 -6.14 -39.68
N GLY A 612 5.08 -5.23 -38.74
CA GLY A 612 5.88 -4.02 -38.53
C GLY A 612 5.72 -2.91 -39.57
N LYS A 613 4.78 -3.04 -40.52
CA LYS A 613 4.43 -1.95 -41.44
C LYS A 613 3.53 -0.93 -40.72
N ILE A 614 4.06 0.26 -40.48
CA ILE A 614 3.31 1.41 -39.95
C ILE A 614 2.46 1.99 -41.11
N PRO A 615 1.15 2.23 -40.93
CA PRO A 615 0.30 2.85 -41.94
C PRO A 615 0.64 4.34 -42.12
N ASP A 616 0.32 4.88 -43.30
CA ASP A 616 0.65 6.27 -43.67
C ASP A 616 -0.12 7.31 -42.85
N GLU A 617 -1.33 6.99 -42.37
CA GLU A 617 -2.15 7.86 -41.51
C GLU A 617 -3.00 7.02 -40.52
N PRO A 618 -3.11 7.43 -39.24
CA PRO A 618 -4.04 6.82 -38.30
C PRO A 618 -5.47 7.32 -38.52
N ARG A 619 -6.45 6.50 -38.12
CA ARG A 619 -7.85 6.89 -38.11
C ARG A 619 -8.14 7.78 -36.90
N ILE A 620 -8.64 8.98 -37.13
CA ILE A 620 -9.03 9.94 -36.09
C ILE A 620 -10.54 9.82 -35.86
N ILE A 621 -10.93 9.42 -34.64
CA ILE A 621 -12.31 9.09 -34.29
C ILE A 621 -12.78 10.05 -33.19
N PRO A 622 -13.93 10.74 -33.31
CA PRO A 622 -14.48 11.55 -32.23
C PRO A 622 -14.80 10.70 -30.98
N ASN A 623 -14.25 11.06 -29.81
CA ASN A 623 -14.51 10.33 -28.56
C ASN A 623 -15.77 10.88 -27.87
N VAL A 624 -16.94 10.65 -28.47
CA VAL A 624 -18.20 11.26 -28.01
C VAL A 624 -19.44 10.46 -28.43
N ILE A 625 -20.46 10.49 -27.60
CA ILE A 625 -21.84 10.15 -27.94
C ILE A 625 -22.65 11.45 -27.91
N ALA A 626 -23.22 11.82 -29.04
CA ALA A 626 -24.00 13.06 -29.19
C ALA A 626 -25.48 12.75 -29.40
N ARG A 627 -26.35 13.65 -28.92
CA ARG A 627 -27.80 13.58 -29.14
C ARG A 627 -28.31 14.93 -29.63
N ASP A 628 -28.95 14.93 -30.80
CA ASP A 628 -29.57 16.14 -31.35
C ASP A 628 -30.94 16.45 -30.72
N ARG A 629 -31.53 17.58 -31.12
CA ARG A 629 -32.87 18.03 -30.68
C ARG A 629 -33.97 17.04 -31.04
N ALA A 630 -33.83 16.32 -32.16
CA ALA A 630 -34.75 15.29 -32.60
C ALA A 630 -34.56 13.95 -31.84
N ARG A 631 -33.68 13.93 -30.82
CA ARG A 631 -33.31 12.76 -30.01
C ARG A 631 -32.60 11.66 -30.80
N LYS A 632 -32.11 11.96 -32.00
CA LYS A 632 -31.26 11.04 -32.74
C LYS A 632 -29.87 11.03 -32.09
N VAL A 633 -29.37 9.83 -31.86
CA VAL A 633 -28.07 9.59 -31.24
C VAL A 633 -27.04 9.36 -32.34
N TYR A 634 -25.89 10.00 -32.20
CA TYR A 634 -24.73 9.84 -33.06
C TYR A 634 -23.58 9.34 -32.20
N VAL A 635 -22.96 8.23 -32.59
CA VAL A 635 -21.78 7.70 -31.90
C VAL A 635 -20.55 7.99 -32.75
N ALA A 636 -19.54 8.61 -32.15
CA ALA A 636 -18.23 8.84 -32.75
C ALA A 636 -18.26 9.42 -34.17
N SER A 637 -17.86 8.66 -35.21
CA SER A 637 -17.76 9.16 -36.59
C SER A 637 -19.13 9.45 -37.21
N GLU A 638 -20.21 8.89 -36.66
CA GLU A 638 -21.57 9.23 -37.08
C GLU A 638 -21.91 10.72 -36.88
N LEU A 639 -21.16 11.42 -36.03
CA LEU A 639 -21.33 12.85 -35.81
C LEU A 639 -21.17 13.65 -37.12
N GLU A 640 -20.41 13.16 -38.10
CA GLU A 640 -20.30 13.78 -39.43
C GLU A 640 -21.61 13.79 -40.21
N LYS A 641 -22.52 12.86 -39.90
CA LYS A 641 -23.86 12.79 -40.50
C LYS A 641 -24.81 13.82 -39.89
N CYS A 642 -24.43 14.46 -38.78
CA CYS A 642 -25.19 15.51 -38.14
C CYS A 642 -25.10 16.80 -38.98
N ARG A 643 -26.25 17.37 -39.32
CA ARG A 643 -26.32 18.61 -40.12
C ARG A 643 -26.69 19.83 -39.28
N ASP A 644 -27.26 19.62 -38.11
CA ASP A 644 -27.70 20.68 -37.20
C ASP A 644 -27.04 20.46 -35.83
N PHE A 645 -26.10 21.35 -35.51
CA PHE A 645 -25.35 21.32 -34.25
C PHE A 645 -25.98 22.22 -33.18
N GLY A 646 -27.14 22.82 -33.43
CA GLY A 646 -27.86 23.65 -32.48
C GLY A 646 -28.38 22.83 -31.30
N GLU A 647 -28.13 23.28 -30.06
CA GLU A 647 -28.49 22.61 -28.80
C GLU A 647 -28.16 21.11 -28.72
N ILE A 648 -27.12 20.66 -29.44
CA ILE A 648 -26.70 19.25 -29.40
C ILE A 648 -26.08 18.91 -28.04
N GLN A 649 -26.48 17.77 -27.47
CA GLN A 649 -25.98 17.31 -26.18
C GLN A 649 -24.82 16.34 -26.38
N PHE A 650 -23.66 16.64 -25.80
CA PHE A 650 -22.48 15.76 -25.84
C PHE A 650 -22.29 15.02 -24.53
N ARG A 651 -22.11 13.70 -24.60
CA ARG A 651 -21.66 12.84 -23.51
C ARG A 651 -20.31 12.24 -23.90
N ARG A 652 -19.28 12.49 -23.08
CA ARG A 652 -17.94 11.97 -23.29
C ARG A 652 -17.60 10.96 -22.19
N PRO A 653 -16.90 9.86 -22.51
CA PRO A 653 -16.50 8.86 -21.51
C PRO A 653 -15.32 9.30 -20.64
N VAL A 654 -14.61 10.35 -21.05
CA VAL A 654 -13.39 10.85 -20.42
C VAL A 654 -13.66 12.13 -19.61
N GLU A 655 -13.26 12.12 -18.34
CA GLU A 655 -13.27 13.28 -17.45
C GLU A 655 -11.87 13.60 -16.94
N LYS A 656 -11.47 14.88 -17.02
CA LYS A 656 -10.14 15.36 -16.62
C LYS A 656 -8.96 14.58 -17.26
N GLY A 657 -9.19 13.87 -18.36
CA GLY A 657 -8.20 13.06 -19.06
C GLY A 657 -8.33 11.55 -18.81
N PHE A 658 -9.08 11.11 -17.79
CA PHE A 658 -9.24 9.70 -17.46
C PHE A 658 -10.58 9.15 -17.91
N ILE A 659 -10.61 7.89 -18.35
CA ILE A 659 -11.84 7.18 -18.70
C ILE A 659 -12.59 6.86 -17.41
N VAL A 660 -13.75 7.48 -17.21
CA VAL A 660 -14.60 7.28 -16.02
C VAL A 660 -15.89 6.54 -16.34
N ASN A 661 -16.34 6.59 -17.60
CA ASN A 661 -17.54 5.90 -18.05
C ASN A 661 -17.17 4.86 -19.12
N TRP A 662 -16.89 3.64 -18.66
CA TRP A 662 -16.52 2.53 -19.54
C TRP A 662 -17.67 2.04 -20.42
N GLU A 663 -18.93 2.16 -19.99
CA GLU A 663 -20.09 1.80 -20.84
C GLU A 663 -20.12 2.63 -22.13
N ALA A 664 -19.97 3.95 -22.01
CA ALA A 664 -19.92 4.85 -23.16
C ALA A 664 -18.62 4.67 -23.98
N GLN A 665 -17.49 4.39 -23.31
CA GLN A 665 -16.22 4.13 -24.01
C GLN A 665 -16.30 2.83 -24.82
N LYS A 666 -16.91 1.79 -24.25
CA LYS A 666 -17.12 0.50 -24.87
C LYS A 666 -18.01 0.63 -26.10
N GLU A 667 -19.13 1.33 -26.01
CA GLU A 667 -20.02 1.58 -27.16
C GLU A 667 -19.28 2.26 -28.33
N ILE A 668 -18.36 3.20 -28.04
CA ILE A 668 -17.54 3.86 -29.06
C ILE A 668 -16.53 2.88 -29.65
N TRP A 669 -15.85 2.10 -28.81
CA TRP A 669 -14.85 1.12 -29.25
C TRP A 669 -15.47 -0.02 -30.06
N ASP A 670 -16.58 -0.60 -29.60
CA ASP A 670 -17.31 -1.65 -30.28
C ASP A 670 -17.66 -1.19 -31.70
N ARG A 671 -18.32 -0.05 -31.87
CA ARG A 671 -18.75 0.42 -33.21
C ARG A 671 -17.61 0.82 -34.14
N GLU A 672 -16.60 1.51 -33.61
CA GLU A 672 -15.58 2.13 -34.47
C GLU A 672 -14.37 1.24 -34.70
N ILE A 673 -14.01 0.42 -33.70
CA ILE A 673 -12.77 -0.36 -33.70
C ILE A 673 -13.08 -1.84 -33.96
N PHE A 674 -14.12 -2.41 -33.34
CA PHE A 674 -14.34 -3.86 -33.30
C PHE A 674 -15.44 -4.39 -34.25
N ASP A 675 -16.52 -3.66 -34.50
CA ASP A 675 -17.62 -4.06 -35.39
C ASP A 675 -17.18 -4.13 -36.86
N ASP A 676 -16.25 -3.25 -37.25
CA ASP A 676 -15.62 -3.22 -38.58
C ASP A 676 -14.26 -3.97 -38.62
N ALA A 677 -13.89 -4.70 -37.55
CA ALA A 677 -12.55 -5.24 -37.41
C ALA A 677 -12.23 -6.33 -38.45
N LYS A 678 -11.28 -6.03 -39.33
CA LYS A 678 -10.62 -6.98 -40.24
C LYS A 678 -9.55 -7.84 -39.54
N PHE A 679 -9.53 -7.90 -38.20
CA PHE A 679 -8.48 -8.53 -37.41
C PHE A 679 -9.05 -9.25 -36.19
N ASP A 680 -8.36 -10.32 -35.76
CA ASP A 680 -8.71 -11.10 -34.59
C ASP A 680 -8.05 -10.49 -33.34
N VAL A 681 -8.87 -10.08 -32.37
CA VAL A 681 -8.42 -9.49 -31.11
C VAL A 681 -7.58 -10.49 -30.30
N THR A 682 -7.91 -11.78 -30.38
CA THR A 682 -7.23 -12.84 -29.60
C THR A 682 -5.83 -13.19 -30.10
N ASP A 683 -5.45 -12.71 -31.29
CA ASP A 683 -4.08 -12.80 -31.87
C ASP A 683 -3.45 -11.40 -32.08
N THR A 684 -3.95 -10.38 -31.40
CA THR A 684 -3.48 -9.00 -31.55
C THR A 684 -2.92 -8.44 -30.25
N ARG A 685 -1.84 -7.65 -30.35
CA ARG A 685 -1.33 -6.82 -29.25
C ARG A 685 -2.03 -5.47 -29.22
N LEU A 686 -2.39 -4.97 -28.05
CA LEU A 686 -2.84 -3.59 -27.84
C LEU A 686 -1.73 -2.74 -27.21
N ILE A 687 -1.43 -1.57 -27.80
CA ILE A 687 -0.70 -0.48 -27.13
C ILE A 687 -1.66 0.68 -26.90
N LEU A 688 -1.86 1.04 -25.64
CA LEU A 688 -2.79 2.08 -25.21
C LEU A 688 -2.05 3.26 -24.56
N ALA A 689 -2.29 4.46 -25.07
CA ALA A 689 -1.81 5.69 -24.45
C ALA A 689 -2.75 6.14 -23.31
N GLU A 690 -2.18 6.50 -22.17
CA GLU A 690 -2.89 7.12 -21.06
C GLU A 690 -2.20 8.43 -20.60
N PRO A 691 -2.93 9.34 -19.93
CA PRO A 691 -2.28 10.48 -19.26
C PRO A 691 -1.48 10.04 -18.02
N PRO A 692 -0.48 10.84 -17.58
CA PRO A 692 0.28 10.55 -16.38
C PRO A 692 -0.58 10.62 -15.11
N ASN A 693 -0.12 9.93 -14.05
CA ASN A 693 -0.72 9.91 -12.72
C ASN A 693 -2.18 9.39 -12.70
N GLY A 694 -2.46 8.34 -13.47
CA GLY A 694 -3.73 7.61 -13.43
C GLY A 694 -4.01 6.99 -12.06
N LEU A 695 -5.28 7.08 -11.62
CA LEU A 695 -5.71 6.42 -10.39
C LEU A 695 -5.63 4.89 -10.59
N PRO A 696 -5.01 4.13 -9.66
CA PRO A 696 -4.86 2.68 -9.82
C PRO A 696 -6.17 1.93 -10.07
N ILE A 697 -7.29 2.42 -9.51
CA ILE A 697 -8.61 1.81 -9.73
C ILE A 697 -9.11 1.99 -11.17
N LEU A 698 -8.88 3.14 -11.80
CA LEU A 698 -9.29 3.40 -13.19
C LEU A 698 -8.42 2.60 -14.16
N GLN A 699 -7.15 2.45 -13.80
CA GLN A 699 -6.17 1.63 -14.51
C GLN A 699 -6.54 0.14 -14.45
N ALA A 700 -6.85 -0.38 -13.26
CA ALA A 700 -7.32 -1.76 -13.11
C ALA A 700 -8.62 -2.03 -13.90
N ASN A 701 -9.58 -1.11 -13.88
CA ASN A 701 -10.79 -1.23 -14.69
C ASN A 701 -10.48 -1.27 -16.20
N CYS A 702 -9.51 -0.47 -16.66
CA CYS A 702 -9.04 -0.50 -18.06
C CYS A 702 -8.43 -1.87 -18.41
N ASP A 703 -7.55 -2.35 -17.54
CA ASP A 703 -6.83 -3.61 -17.75
C ASP A 703 -7.81 -4.80 -17.76
N GLN A 704 -8.84 -4.76 -16.91
CA GLN A 704 -9.93 -5.74 -16.87
C GLN A 704 -10.73 -5.74 -18.18
N ILE A 705 -11.15 -4.57 -18.68
CA ILE A 705 -11.89 -4.47 -19.95
C ILE A 705 -11.05 -5.02 -21.11
N VAL A 706 -9.75 -4.73 -21.15
CA VAL A 706 -8.87 -5.19 -22.23
C VAL A 706 -8.71 -6.72 -22.23
N PHE A 707 -8.45 -7.34 -21.07
CA PHE A 707 -8.16 -8.78 -21.00
C PHE A 707 -9.41 -9.66 -20.84
N GLU A 708 -10.37 -9.27 -20.01
CA GLU A 708 -11.53 -10.11 -19.67
C GLU A 708 -12.67 -9.93 -20.68
N GLU A 709 -12.95 -8.70 -21.08
CA GLU A 709 -14.04 -8.41 -22.02
C GLU A 709 -13.60 -8.63 -23.48
N TYR A 710 -12.52 -7.95 -23.91
CA TYR A 710 -12.06 -8.02 -25.31
C TYR A 710 -11.10 -9.18 -25.60
N GLY A 711 -10.36 -9.67 -24.60
CA GLY A 711 -9.53 -10.88 -24.76
C GLY A 711 -8.26 -10.70 -25.60
N PHE A 712 -7.64 -9.51 -25.58
CA PHE A 712 -6.39 -9.27 -26.32
C PHE A 712 -5.28 -10.27 -25.97
N ALA A 713 -4.48 -10.68 -26.97
CA ALA A 713 -3.37 -11.61 -26.79
C ALA A 713 -2.26 -11.03 -25.88
N SER A 714 -1.98 -9.75 -26.08
CA SER A 714 -0.91 -9.01 -25.43
C SER A 714 -1.32 -7.54 -25.29
N TYR A 715 -0.86 -6.86 -24.23
CA TYR A 715 -1.29 -5.51 -23.90
C TYR A 715 -0.17 -4.72 -23.23
N TYR A 716 0.00 -3.46 -23.65
CA TYR A 716 0.85 -2.48 -22.99
C TYR A 716 0.11 -1.14 -22.84
N ARG A 717 0.07 -0.61 -21.62
CA ARG A 717 -0.43 0.74 -21.33
C ARG A 717 0.72 1.62 -20.89
N GLY A 718 0.90 2.74 -21.58
CA GLY A 718 2.00 3.67 -21.34
C GLY A 718 1.55 5.13 -21.37
N ILE A 719 2.35 6.01 -20.77
CA ILE A 719 2.07 7.44 -20.74
C ILE A 719 2.20 8.00 -22.16
N GLY A 720 1.14 8.58 -22.72
CA GLY A 720 1.15 9.06 -24.11
C GLY A 720 2.30 10.01 -24.43
N SER A 721 2.63 10.93 -23.51
CA SER A 721 3.75 11.86 -23.68
C SER A 721 5.10 11.15 -23.91
N THR A 722 5.34 9.97 -23.33
CA THR A 722 6.63 9.25 -23.49
C THR A 722 6.77 8.62 -24.86
N PHE A 723 5.67 8.29 -25.53
CA PHE A 723 5.69 7.73 -26.87
C PHE A 723 6.34 8.69 -27.87
N ASN A 724 6.21 10.00 -27.66
CA ASN A 724 6.85 11.02 -28.50
C ASN A 724 8.38 10.91 -28.56
N ALA A 725 9.03 10.29 -27.56
CA ALA A 725 10.47 10.04 -27.59
C ALA A 725 10.88 8.99 -28.64
N TYR A 726 9.96 8.14 -29.09
CA TYR A 726 10.21 7.09 -30.08
C TYR A 726 9.93 7.53 -31.53
N HIS A 727 9.60 8.81 -31.75
CA HIS A 727 9.48 9.40 -33.08
C HIS A 727 10.65 10.35 -33.35
N ASP A 728 10.90 10.70 -34.62
CA ASP A 728 12.07 11.48 -35.04
C ASP A 728 12.08 12.92 -34.47
N VAL A 729 12.72 13.08 -33.32
CA VAL A 729 12.92 14.37 -32.64
C VAL A 729 13.88 15.29 -33.40
N GLN A 730 14.89 14.74 -34.08
CA GLN A 730 15.92 15.55 -34.75
C GLN A 730 15.34 16.31 -35.95
N ASN A 731 14.46 15.67 -36.73
CA ASN A 731 13.77 16.31 -37.84
C ASN A 731 12.89 17.49 -37.39
N ILE A 732 12.23 17.38 -36.23
CA ILE A 732 11.41 18.46 -35.65
C ILE A 732 12.26 19.73 -35.41
N PHE A 733 13.51 19.52 -34.97
CA PHE A 733 14.46 20.58 -34.64
C PHE A 733 15.35 21.02 -35.80
N ARG A 734 15.21 20.41 -36.99
CA ARG A 734 15.95 20.69 -38.23
C ARG A 734 17.48 20.67 -38.06
N THR A 735 17.99 19.80 -37.19
CA THR A 735 19.43 19.54 -37.00
C THR A 735 19.96 18.64 -38.12
N PRO A 736 21.23 18.78 -38.56
CA PRO A 736 21.81 17.88 -39.57
C PRO A 736 21.74 16.42 -39.09
N GLN A 737 21.23 15.53 -39.96
CA GLN A 737 21.22 14.10 -39.67
C GLN A 737 22.66 13.57 -39.59
N ASP A 738 23.06 13.06 -38.43
CA ASP A 738 24.09 12.01 -38.40
C ASP A 738 23.54 10.75 -39.09
N ASN A 739 24.42 9.87 -39.58
CA ASN A 739 24.06 8.61 -40.26
C ASN A 739 22.83 7.96 -39.60
N PRO A 740 21.83 7.45 -40.37
CA PRO A 740 20.52 7.08 -39.86
C PRO A 740 20.63 6.17 -38.63
N THR A 741 20.53 6.78 -37.46
CA THR A 741 20.39 6.07 -36.20
C THR A 741 19.00 5.45 -36.24
N VAL A 742 18.99 4.13 -36.30
CA VAL A 742 17.83 3.23 -36.39
C VAL A 742 16.60 3.83 -35.70
N ALA A 743 15.48 3.93 -36.43
CA ALA A 743 14.18 4.49 -35.99
C ALA A 743 13.53 3.80 -34.77
N ASN A 744 14.27 2.91 -34.10
CA ASN A 744 13.82 2.08 -32.98
C ASN A 744 14.59 2.42 -31.70
N THR A 745 15.22 3.59 -31.57
CA THR A 745 15.85 4.03 -30.31
C THR A 745 15.23 5.33 -29.85
N PRO A 746 14.77 5.44 -28.59
CA PRO A 746 14.16 6.67 -28.11
C PRO A 746 15.19 7.80 -28.01
N ALA A 747 14.74 9.04 -28.13
CA ALA A 747 15.55 10.22 -27.83
C ALA A 747 16.11 10.14 -26.41
N GLU A 748 17.40 10.47 -26.25
CA GLU A 748 18.09 10.36 -24.96
C GLU A 748 17.52 11.33 -23.91
N THR A 749 17.22 12.57 -24.29
CA THR A 749 16.56 13.54 -23.42
C THR A 749 15.53 14.34 -24.21
N VAL A 750 14.29 14.44 -23.74
CA VAL A 750 13.26 15.29 -24.35
C VAL A 750 12.29 15.79 -23.28
N MET A 751 11.91 17.06 -23.35
CA MET A 751 10.82 17.60 -22.54
C MET A 751 9.57 17.73 -23.40
N VAL A 752 8.56 16.91 -23.11
CA VAL A 752 7.31 16.88 -23.88
C VAL A 752 6.26 17.72 -23.17
N ILE A 753 5.71 18.70 -23.88
CA ILE A 753 4.59 19.52 -23.43
C ILE A 753 3.37 19.13 -24.25
N ASP A 754 2.47 18.35 -23.66
CA ASP A 754 1.21 17.95 -24.29
C ASP A 754 0.08 18.89 -23.84
N SER A 755 -0.39 19.76 -24.74
CA SER A 755 -1.52 20.65 -24.48
C SER A 755 -2.77 20.17 -25.24
N GLY A 756 -3.50 19.28 -24.57
CA GLY A 756 -4.66 18.60 -25.12
C GLY A 756 -6.02 19.21 -24.77
N TYR A 757 -7.08 18.44 -25.01
CA TYR A 757 -8.46 18.87 -24.78
C TYR A 757 -8.82 19.00 -23.29
N SER A 758 -8.35 18.08 -22.45
CA SER A 758 -8.74 18.03 -21.03
C SER A 758 -7.82 18.81 -20.10
N HIS A 759 -6.52 18.80 -20.38
CA HIS A 759 -5.48 19.38 -19.53
C HIS A 759 -4.19 19.56 -20.35
N THR A 760 -3.18 20.19 -19.76
CA THR A 760 -1.83 20.32 -20.32
C THR A 760 -0.80 19.67 -19.38
N THR A 761 0.15 18.90 -19.89
CA THR A 761 1.21 18.26 -19.08
C THR A 761 2.60 18.63 -19.57
N VAL A 762 3.53 18.80 -18.63
CA VAL A 762 4.98 18.89 -18.87
C VAL A 762 5.60 17.57 -18.38
N THR A 763 6.16 16.80 -19.31
CA THR A 763 6.73 15.47 -19.05
C THR A 763 8.19 15.43 -19.50
N PRO A 764 9.16 15.52 -18.58
CA PRO A 764 10.55 15.26 -18.88
C PRO A 764 10.78 13.75 -19.07
N VAL A 765 11.43 13.39 -20.17
CA VAL A 765 11.71 12.01 -20.58
C VAL A 765 13.22 11.84 -20.76
N PHE A 766 13.75 10.79 -20.16
CA PHE A 766 15.16 10.38 -20.25
C PHE A 766 15.22 8.94 -20.76
N ARG A 767 15.87 8.72 -21.91
CA ARG A 767 16.05 7.40 -22.57
C ARG A 767 14.73 6.65 -22.75
N GLY A 768 13.69 7.35 -23.18
CA GLY A 768 12.35 6.79 -23.36
C GLY A 768 11.58 6.52 -22.07
N GLN A 769 12.12 6.87 -20.90
CA GLN A 769 11.44 6.75 -19.60
C GLN A 769 11.01 8.11 -19.04
N PRO A 770 9.79 8.24 -18.49
CA PRO A 770 9.34 9.46 -17.85
C PRO A 770 10.00 9.65 -16.48
N LEU A 771 10.46 10.86 -16.18
CA LEU A 771 10.92 11.23 -14.84
C LEU A 771 9.72 11.63 -13.98
N HIS A 772 9.08 10.64 -13.36
CA HIS A 772 7.79 10.78 -12.69
C HIS A 772 7.70 11.92 -11.66
N SER A 773 8.73 12.14 -10.84
CA SER A 773 8.76 13.22 -9.83
C SER A 773 8.66 14.62 -10.45
N ALA A 774 9.12 14.77 -11.68
CA ALA A 774 9.18 16.04 -12.40
C ALA A 774 8.01 16.23 -13.39
N ILE A 775 7.05 15.32 -13.45
CA ILE A 775 5.85 15.49 -14.28
C ILE A 775 4.94 16.52 -13.61
N LYS A 776 4.61 17.58 -14.34
CA LYS A 776 3.72 18.64 -13.85
C LYS A 776 2.50 18.78 -14.75
N ARG A 777 1.35 19.09 -14.16
CA ARG A 777 0.06 19.15 -14.86
C ARG A 777 -0.64 20.48 -14.58
N LEU A 778 -1.13 21.10 -15.66
CA LEU A 778 -2.02 22.25 -15.66
C LEU A 778 -3.43 21.77 -16.03
N ASP A 779 -4.42 22.07 -15.19
CA ASP A 779 -5.82 21.65 -15.42
C ASP A 779 -6.56 22.51 -16.46
N VAL A 780 -5.82 23.33 -17.20
CA VAL A 780 -6.31 24.09 -18.35
C VAL A 780 -6.02 23.31 -19.63
N GLY A 781 -7.10 22.92 -20.31
CA GLY A 781 -7.07 22.35 -21.66
C GLY A 781 -8.16 22.96 -22.52
N GLY A 782 -8.30 22.47 -23.75
CA GLY A 782 -9.25 22.99 -24.75
C GLY A 782 -10.71 23.08 -24.27
N LYS A 783 -11.16 22.16 -23.40
CA LYS A 783 -12.52 22.18 -22.80
C LYS A 783 -12.73 23.41 -21.91
N VAL A 784 -11.76 23.75 -21.07
CA VAL A 784 -11.82 24.91 -20.18
C VAL A 784 -11.85 26.20 -21.02
N LEU A 785 -11.02 26.26 -22.06
CA LEU A 785 -10.99 27.39 -23.01
C LEU A 785 -12.33 27.59 -23.71
N THR A 786 -12.91 26.52 -24.27
CA THR A 786 -14.22 26.57 -24.92
C THR A 786 -15.30 27.01 -23.92
N ASN A 787 -15.36 26.43 -22.72
CA ASN A 787 -16.35 26.80 -21.70
C ASN A 787 -16.22 28.27 -21.25
N TYR A 788 -14.99 28.76 -21.11
CA TYR A 788 -14.74 30.16 -20.74
C TYR A 788 -15.16 31.10 -21.87
N LEU A 789 -14.83 30.78 -23.13
CA LEU A 789 -15.31 31.53 -24.30
C LEU A 789 -16.84 31.53 -24.37
N THR A 790 -17.49 30.38 -24.16
CA THR A 790 -18.96 30.27 -24.12
C THR A 790 -19.54 31.23 -23.08
N ARG A 791 -18.96 31.30 -21.89
CA ARG A 791 -19.40 32.22 -20.83
C ARG A 791 -19.25 33.69 -21.24
N LEU A 792 -18.10 34.06 -21.82
CA LEU A 792 -17.85 35.44 -22.26
C LEU A 792 -18.81 35.87 -23.37
N ILE A 793 -19.01 35.02 -24.37
CA ILE A 793 -19.93 35.27 -25.47
C ILE A 793 -21.37 35.39 -24.95
N SER A 794 -21.78 34.47 -24.07
CA SER A 794 -23.15 34.46 -23.50
C SER A 794 -23.48 35.70 -22.68
N GLN A 795 -22.46 36.36 -22.11
CA GLN A 795 -22.64 37.60 -21.37
C GLN A 795 -22.70 38.84 -22.27
N ARG A 796 -22.01 38.82 -23.42
CA ARG A 796 -21.81 40.00 -24.28
C ARG A 796 -22.72 40.03 -25.51
N HIS A 797 -23.09 38.85 -26.01
CA HIS A 797 -23.80 38.66 -27.27
C HIS A 797 -25.03 37.77 -27.04
N PHE A 798 -25.06 36.60 -27.66
CA PHE A 798 -26.13 35.60 -27.57
C PHE A 798 -25.79 34.54 -26.53
N ASP A 799 -26.81 33.99 -25.88
CA ASP A 799 -26.63 32.85 -24.97
C ASP A 799 -26.24 31.60 -25.76
N MET A 800 -24.95 31.24 -25.72
CA MET A 800 -24.37 30.11 -26.43
C MET A 800 -24.11 28.92 -25.50
N ARG A 801 -24.71 28.89 -24.30
CA ARG A 801 -24.46 27.83 -23.30
C ARG A 801 -24.82 26.43 -23.79
N ASN A 802 -25.80 26.32 -24.70
CA ASN A 802 -26.21 25.05 -25.29
C ASN A 802 -25.49 24.72 -26.61
N ASP A 803 -24.71 25.65 -27.16
CA ASP A 803 -24.13 25.56 -28.52
C ASP A 803 -22.59 25.48 -28.47
N THR A 804 -22.08 24.66 -27.55
CA THR A 804 -20.64 24.54 -27.24
C THR A 804 -19.79 24.06 -28.44
N TYR A 805 -20.39 23.33 -29.39
CA TYR A 805 -19.71 22.92 -30.63
C TYR A 805 -19.35 24.13 -31.50
N ILE A 806 -20.31 25.03 -31.72
CA ILE A 806 -20.11 26.24 -32.52
C ILE A 806 -19.07 27.13 -31.84
N VAL A 807 -19.12 27.25 -30.51
CA VAL A 807 -18.10 28.02 -29.76
C VAL A 807 -16.71 27.39 -29.88
N ASN A 808 -16.60 26.06 -29.95
CA ASN A 808 -15.32 25.40 -30.22
C ASN A 808 -14.78 25.73 -31.62
N GLU A 809 -15.64 25.74 -32.64
CA GLU A 809 -15.29 26.16 -34.01
C GLU A 809 -14.86 27.64 -34.03
N MET A 810 -15.57 28.52 -33.33
CA MET A 810 -15.17 29.93 -33.16
C MET A 810 -13.78 30.05 -32.54
N LYS A 811 -13.49 29.28 -31.48
CA LYS A 811 -12.19 29.27 -30.80
C LYS A 811 -11.09 28.84 -31.76
N GLU A 812 -11.27 27.72 -32.47
CA GLU A 812 -10.26 27.17 -33.38
C GLU A 812 -9.99 28.09 -34.58
N LEU A 813 -11.02 28.78 -35.09
CA LEU A 813 -10.86 29.69 -36.23
C LEU A 813 -10.32 31.08 -35.84
N SER A 814 -10.68 31.60 -34.66
CA SER A 814 -10.47 33.03 -34.35
C SER A 814 -9.42 33.29 -33.27
N CYS A 815 -9.19 32.38 -32.32
CA CYS A 815 -8.32 32.65 -31.18
C CYS A 815 -6.84 32.49 -31.53
N TYR A 816 -5.98 33.23 -30.83
CA TYR A 816 -4.52 33.20 -30.99
C TYR A 816 -3.83 33.58 -29.67
N VAL A 817 -2.55 33.21 -29.52
CA VAL A 817 -1.74 33.60 -28.35
C VAL A 817 -1.05 34.93 -28.64
N SER A 818 -1.32 35.95 -27.83
CA SER A 818 -0.70 37.26 -28.00
C SER A 818 0.77 37.28 -27.54
N ALA A 819 1.64 37.98 -28.28
CA ALA A 819 3.03 38.21 -27.90
C ALA A 819 3.20 39.36 -26.88
N ASP A 820 2.25 40.31 -26.87
CA ASP A 820 2.15 41.43 -25.94
C ASP A 820 0.68 41.65 -25.56
N PHE A 821 0.28 40.95 -24.51
CA PHE A 821 -1.08 40.95 -24.00
C PHE A 821 -1.58 42.36 -23.65
N LYS A 822 -0.70 43.20 -23.07
CA LYS A 822 -1.08 44.55 -22.61
C LYS A 822 -1.37 45.47 -23.80
N ALA A 823 -0.53 45.43 -24.84
CA ALA A 823 -0.74 46.23 -26.04
C ALA A 823 -2.03 45.83 -26.78
N ASP A 824 -2.30 44.53 -26.90
CA ASP A 824 -3.53 44.05 -27.55
C ASP A 824 -4.78 44.38 -26.72
N LEU A 825 -4.67 44.36 -25.39
CA LEU A 825 -5.75 44.78 -24.50
C LEU A 825 -6.09 46.27 -24.67
N GLU A 826 -5.08 47.15 -24.77
CA GLU A 826 -5.27 48.59 -25.01
C GLU A 826 -5.98 48.87 -26.35
N LYS A 827 -5.59 48.18 -27.42
CA LYS A 827 -6.25 48.30 -28.74
C LYS A 827 -7.71 47.85 -28.71
N SER A 828 -8.02 46.86 -27.87
CA SER A 828 -9.38 46.34 -27.70
C SER A 828 -10.26 47.18 -26.75
N TRP A 829 -9.68 48.17 -26.06
CA TRP A 829 -10.38 48.95 -25.05
C TRP A 829 -11.31 49.99 -25.67
N LYS A 830 -12.58 49.95 -25.27
CA LYS A 830 -13.64 50.83 -25.79
C LYS A 830 -13.46 52.31 -25.46
N GLY A 831 -12.70 52.63 -24.39
CA GLY A 831 -12.61 53.98 -23.83
C GLY A 831 -13.71 54.29 -22.80
N THR A 832 -13.62 55.47 -22.18
CA THR A 832 -14.53 55.95 -21.13
C THR A 832 -15.89 56.35 -21.71
N ARG A 833 -16.95 56.35 -20.89
CA ARG A 833 -18.35 56.50 -21.30
C ARG A 833 -18.56 57.76 -22.19
N GLY A 834 -18.84 57.55 -23.48
CA GLY A 834 -19.17 58.60 -24.46
C GLY A 834 -18.11 58.82 -25.55
N ASP A 835 -16.84 58.46 -25.29
CA ASP A 835 -15.74 58.64 -26.24
C ASP A 835 -15.17 57.29 -26.66
N ARG A 836 -15.43 56.90 -27.92
CA ARG A 836 -15.01 55.60 -28.47
C ARG A 836 -13.67 55.78 -29.15
N ARG A 837 -12.65 55.04 -28.70
CA ARG A 837 -11.32 55.09 -29.30
C ARG A 837 -11.34 54.68 -30.79
N PRO A 838 -10.55 55.33 -31.66
CA PRO A 838 -10.44 54.99 -33.07
C PRO A 838 -10.09 53.52 -33.32
N ASP A 839 -9.18 52.96 -32.53
CA ASP A 839 -8.77 51.55 -32.63
C ASP A 839 -9.95 50.60 -32.31
N TYR A 840 -10.77 50.94 -31.32
CA TYR A 840 -11.96 50.15 -31.01
C TYR A 840 -13.00 50.19 -32.14
N LEU A 841 -13.16 51.35 -32.80
CA LEU A 841 -14.10 51.55 -33.89
C LEU A 841 -13.66 50.88 -35.21
N SER A 842 -12.37 50.89 -35.50
CA SER A 842 -11.77 50.21 -36.65
C SER A 842 -11.56 48.71 -36.42
N GLY A 843 -11.67 48.26 -35.16
CA GLY A 843 -11.37 46.89 -34.76
C GLY A 843 -9.89 46.64 -34.45
N GLY A 844 -9.00 47.60 -34.69
CA GLY A 844 -7.60 47.57 -34.27
C GLY A 844 -6.79 46.39 -34.83
N GLY A 845 -7.26 45.77 -35.93
CA GLY A 845 -6.71 44.51 -36.48
C GLY A 845 -7.01 43.27 -35.65
N ILE A 846 -7.71 43.43 -34.51
CA ILE A 846 -8.01 42.36 -33.55
C ILE A 846 -9.47 41.92 -33.65
N ALA A 847 -10.41 42.81 -33.93
CA ALA A 847 -11.81 42.40 -34.06
C ALA A 847 -12.00 41.53 -35.33
N LYS A 848 -12.82 40.48 -35.21
CA LYS A 848 -13.30 39.65 -36.33
C LYS A 848 -14.78 39.37 -36.14
N ASP A 849 -15.51 39.23 -37.24
CA ASP A 849 -16.93 38.87 -37.20
C ASP A 849 -17.11 37.40 -37.57
N TYR A 850 -17.77 36.65 -36.69
CA TYR A 850 -18.12 35.26 -36.93
C TYR A 850 -19.58 35.17 -37.36
N ILE A 851 -19.84 34.70 -38.57
CA ILE A 851 -21.19 34.49 -39.08
C ILE A 851 -21.67 33.12 -38.58
N LEU A 852 -22.79 33.09 -37.85
CA LEU A 852 -23.36 31.86 -37.33
C LEU A 852 -23.89 30.97 -38.47
N PRO A 853 -23.80 29.63 -38.33
CA PRO A 853 -24.46 28.72 -39.26
C PRO A 853 -25.99 28.85 -39.16
N ASP A 854 -26.68 28.75 -40.29
CA ASP A 854 -28.16 28.76 -40.36
C ASP A 854 -28.75 27.35 -40.47
N PHE A 855 -27.90 26.32 -40.61
CA PHE A 855 -28.23 24.90 -40.79
C PHE A 855 -29.19 24.59 -41.96
N HIS A 856 -29.41 25.55 -42.85
CA HIS A 856 -30.24 25.42 -44.05
C HIS A 856 -29.39 25.57 -45.32
N THR A 857 -28.59 26.62 -45.37
CA THR A 857 -27.66 26.92 -46.47
C THR A 857 -26.20 26.77 -46.05
N ARG A 858 -25.91 27.00 -44.76
CA ARG A 858 -24.58 27.02 -44.17
C ARG A 858 -24.57 26.20 -42.88
N PHE A 859 -23.93 25.04 -42.95
CA PHE A 859 -23.83 24.10 -41.83
C PHE A 859 -22.67 24.41 -40.88
N LYS A 860 -21.70 25.23 -41.30
CA LYS A 860 -20.56 25.70 -40.50
C LYS A 860 -20.53 27.23 -40.46
N GLY A 861 -19.98 27.80 -39.40
CA GLY A 861 -19.77 29.23 -39.32
C GLY A 861 -18.65 29.71 -40.22
N THR A 862 -18.55 31.02 -40.41
CA THR A 862 -17.50 31.63 -41.24
C THR A 862 -16.91 32.84 -40.55
N LEU A 863 -15.59 32.85 -40.38
CA LEU A 863 -14.87 33.97 -39.82
C LEU A 863 -14.54 35.00 -40.90
N CYS A 864 -14.93 36.25 -40.68
CA CYS A 864 -14.72 37.38 -41.59
C CYS A 864 -13.94 38.50 -40.89
N ASP A 865 -13.35 39.39 -41.69
CA ASP A 865 -12.81 40.65 -41.19
C ASP A 865 -13.91 41.50 -40.55
N TYR A 866 -13.55 42.26 -39.52
CA TYR A 866 -14.50 43.11 -38.81
C TYR A 866 -14.96 44.26 -39.70
N GLU A 867 -16.28 44.36 -39.87
CA GLU A 867 -16.91 45.44 -40.64
C GLU A 867 -17.75 46.36 -39.73
N PRO A 868 -17.31 47.60 -39.47
CA PRO A 868 -18.06 48.54 -38.62
C PRO A 868 -19.50 48.82 -39.10
N SER A 869 -19.73 48.71 -40.41
CA SER A 869 -21.03 48.95 -41.05
C SER A 869 -22.07 47.86 -40.79
N ARG A 870 -21.65 46.61 -40.48
CA ARG A 870 -22.56 45.48 -40.13
C ARG A 870 -23.35 45.75 -38.86
N HIS A 871 -22.80 46.54 -37.95
CA HIS A 871 -23.44 46.89 -36.67
C HIS A 871 -24.14 48.25 -36.69
N SER A 872 -24.28 48.87 -37.87
CA SER A 872 -24.94 50.17 -38.01
C SER A 872 -26.48 50.04 -37.94
N LYS A 873 -27.13 50.97 -37.22
CA LYS A 873 -28.61 51.03 -37.14
C LYS A 873 -29.27 51.18 -38.53
N ALA A 874 -28.54 51.72 -39.51
CA ALA A 874 -29.02 51.95 -40.87
C ALA A 874 -29.27 50.65 -41.65
N ARG A 875 -28.44 49.61 -41.45
CA ARG A 875 -28.61 48.31 -42.13
C ARG A 875 -29.76 47.49 -41.52
N LYS A 876 -30.01 47.64 -40.22
CA LYS A 876 -31.15 47.06 -39.50
C LYS A 876 -32.52 47.54 -39.99
N MET A 877 -32.58 48.69 -40.67
CA MET A 877 -33.80 49.23 -41.27
C MET A 877 -33.99 48.83 -42.75
N ALA A 878 -32.99 48.19 -43.38
CA ALA A 878 -32.96 47.99 -44.83
C ALA A 878 -33.45 46.60 -45.32
N ASN A 879 -33.96 45.73 -44.42
CA ASN A 879 -34.57 44.42 -44.77
C ASN A 879 -33.74 43.50 -45.71
N GLN A 880 -32.42 43.65 -45.72
CA GLN A 880 -31.52 42.66 -46.34
C GLN A 880 -31.26 41.55 -45.33
N SER A 881 -31.30 40.28 -45.78
CA SER A 881 -31.20 39.07 -44.95
C SER A 881 -30.21 39.24 -43.80
N GLU A 882 -30.74 39.20 -42.57
CA GLU A 882 -29.95 39.29 -41.34
C GLU A 882 -29.08 38.03 -41.23
N GLU A 883 -27.82 38.11 -41.66
CA GLU A 883 -26.82 37.13 -41.24
C GLU A 883 -26.49 37.41 -39.76
N ASP A 884 -26.83 36.48 -38.87
CA ASP A 884 -26.52 36.61 -37.45
C ASP A 884 -25.00 36.53 -37.23
N ALA A 885 -24.39 37.70 -37.05
CA ALA A 885 -22.94 37.86 -36.91
C ALA A 885 -22.53 38.25 -35.47
N LEU A 886 -21.46 37.63 -34.99
CA LEU A 886 -20.91 37.80 -33.65
C LEU A 886 -19.50 38.36 -33.72
N THR A 887 -19.29 39.58 -33.19
CA THR A 887 -17.96 40.20 -33.18
C THR A 887 -17.12 39.68 -32.01
N LEU A 888 -16.03 38.98 -32.31
CA LEU A 888 -15.03 38.54 -31.35
C LEU A 888 -13.91 39.59 -31.27
N ARG A 889 -13.56 40.02 -30.06
CA ARG A 889 -12.54 41.06 -29.80
C ARG A 889 -11.43 40.52 -28.90
N ASN A 890 -11.38 40.95 -27.64
CA ASN A 890 -10.32 40.55 -26.72
C ASN A 890 -10.44 39.09 -26.28
N GLU A 891 -11.60 38.47 -26.44
CA GLU A 891 -11.79 37.03 -26.20
C GLU A 891 -10.85 36.18 -27.06
N ARG A 892 -10.47 36.68 -28.26
CA ARG A 892 -9.58 35.97 -29.18
C ARG A 892 -8.21 35.65 -28.57
N PHE A 893 -7.67 36.53 -27.73
CA PHE A 893 -6.36 36.33 -27.08
C PHE A 893 -6.46 36.15 -25.56
N ALA A 894 -7.51 36.67 -24.91
CA ALA A 894 -7.74 36.47 -23.47
C ALA A 894 -8.13 35.02 -23.12
N VAL A 895 -8.77 34.29 -24.04
CA VAL A 895 -9.10 32.88 -23.80
C VAL A 895 -7.83 32.01 -23.82
N PRO A 896 -6.98 32.01 -24.87
CA PRO A 896 -5.72 31.26 -24.83
C PRO A 896 -4.74 31.70 -23.74
N GLU A 897 -4.80 32.95 -23.27
CA GLU A 897 -3.95 33.44 -22.18
C GLU A 897 -4.11 32.60 -20.90
N LEU A 898 -5.23 31.91 -20.69
CA LEU A 898 -5.43 31.02 -19.53
C LEU A 898 -4.42 29.87 -19.43
N ILE A 899 -3.75 29.50 -20.53
CA ILE A 899 -2.64 28.53 -20.50
C ILE A 899 -1.39 29.13 -19.84
N PHE A 900 -1.20 30.44 -19.98
CA PHE A 900 -0.05 31.18 -19.47
C PHE A 900 -0.34 31.87 -18.13
N ASN A 901 -1.60 32.27 -17.88
CA ASN A 901 -2.05 32.96 -16.67
C ASN A 901 -3.44 32.43 -16.22
N PRO A 902 -3.52 31.19 -15.71
CA PRO A 902 -4.78 30.59 -15.27
C PRO A 902 -5.43 31.27 -14.05
N SER A 903 -4.63 31.98 -13.24
CA SER A 903 -5.11 32.68 -12.03
C SER A 903 -6.12 33.78 -12.33
N ASP A 904 -6.14 34.33 -13.55
CA ASP A 904 -7.07 35.38 -13.99
C ASP A 904 -8.54 34.95 -13.93
N VAL A 905 -8.82 33.65 -13.95
CA VAL A 905 -10.17 33.07 -13.84
C VAL A 905 -10.38 32.32 -12.53
N GLY A 906 -9.49 32.50 -11.55
CA GLY A 906 -9.56 31.88 -10.24
C GLY A 906 -9.03 30.44 -10.18
N ILE A 907 -8.37 29.95 -11.24
CA ILE A 907 -7.66 28.67 -11.21
C ILE A 907 -6.29 28.91 -10.56
N ARG A 908 -6.14 28.45 -9.31
CA ARG A 908 -4.92 28.63 -8.50
C ARG A 908 -3.81 27.66 -8.90
N GLN A 909 -3.34 27.75 -10.14
CA GLN A 909 -2.20 27.01 -10.68
C GLN A 909 -1.19 27.99 -11.33
N PRO A 910 0.08 27.61 -11.45
CA PRO A 910 1.05 28.38 -12.22
C PRO A 910 0.75 28.30 -13.72
N GLY A 911 1.26 29.27 -14.48
CA GLY A 911 1.22 29.25 -15.94
C GLY A 911 2.12 28.18 -16.54
N LEU A 912 1.97 27.89 -17.83
CA LEU A 912 2.76 26.86 -18.52
C LEU A 912 4.28 27.06 -18.39
N ALA A 913 4.79 28.29 -18.50
CA ALA A 913 6.23 28.56 -18.39
C ALA A 913 6.76 28.36 -16.97
N ASP A 914 6.01 28.78 -15.95
CA ASP A 914 6.32 28.52 -14.55
C ASP A 914 6.26 27.02 -14.24
N LEU A 915 5.31 26.30 -14.84
CA LEU A 915 5.19 24.85 -14.70
C LEU A 915 6.40 24.09 -15.29
N VAL A 916 6.97 24.58 -16.39
CA VAL A 916 8.24 24.08 -16.95
C VAL A 916 9.38 24.31 -15.96
N GLN A 917 9.45 25.50 -15.37
CA GLN A 917 10.45 25.83 -14.36
C GLN A 917 10.31 24.92 -13.13
N GLU A 918 9.11 24.73 -12.59
CA GLU A 918 8.84 23.80 -11.48
C GLU A 918 9.23 22.37 -11.83
N SER A 919 8.97 21.91 -13.06
CA SER A 919 9.41 20.59 -13.54
C SER A 919 10.93 20.45 -13.50
N LEU A 920 11.68 21.46 -13.93
CA LEU A 920 13.15 21.44 -13.90
C LEU A 920 13.72 21.44 -12.48
N HIS A 921 13.10 22.15 -11.54
CA HIS A 921 13.58 22.23 -10.15
C HIS A 921 13.53 20.89 -9.40
N GLU A 922 12.71 19.94 -9.86
CA GLU A 922 12.68 18.57 -9.34
C GLU A 922 13.83 17.69 -9.89
N LEU A 923 14.58 18.19 -10.89
CA LEU A 923 15.59 17.44 -11.62
C LEU A 923 17.01 17.92 -11.32
N PRO A 924 18.02 17.03 -11.39
CA PRO A 924 19.42 17.41 -11.31
C PRO A 924 19.77 18.47 -12.36
N ILE A 925 20.53 19.49 -11.95
CA ILE A 925 20.90 20.63 -12.80
C ILE A 925 21.62 20.22 -14.09
N GLY A 926 22.33 19.08 -14.07
CA GLY A 926 23.02 18.54 -15.25
C GLY A 926 22.09 18.12 -16.39
N LEU A 927 20.81 17.83 -16.12
CA LEU A 927 19.82 17.48 -17.15
C LEU A 927 19.18 18.71 -17.81
N TRP A 928 19.26 19.89 -17.17
CA TRP A 928 18.53 21.08 -17.60
C TRP A 928 18.92 21.54 -19.00
N PRO A 929 20.21 21.69 -19.37
CA PRO A 929 20.58 22.16 -20.69
C PRO A 929 20.05 21.26 -21.80
N SER A 930 20.11 19.94 -21.59
CA SER A 930 19.67 18.95 -22.57
C SER A 930 18.15 18.91 -22.73
N LEU A 931 17.39 19.02 -21.63
CA LEU A 931 15.93 19.06 -21.67
C LEU A 931 15.41 20.38 -22.28
N LEU A 932 16.01 21.52 -21.91
CA LEU A 932 15.65 22.84 -22.44
C LEU A 932 15.97 23.00 -23.93
N ALA A 933 17.05 22.36 -24.40
CA ALA A 933 17.40 22.33 -25.81
C ALA A 933 16.49 21.43 -26.67
N ASN A 934 15.62 20.63 -26.04
CA ASN A 934 14.77 19.63 -26.67
C ASN A 934 13.32 19.68 -26.13
N ILE A 935 12.69 20.86 -26.14
CA ILE A 935 11.27 21.01 -25.77
C ILE A 935 10.38 20.76 -26.99
N ILE A 936 9.60 19.69 -26.96
CA ILE A 936 8.61 19.36 -28.00
C ILE A 936 7.21 19.64 -27.46
N VAL A 937 6.41 20.38 -28.24
CA VAL A 937 5.04 20.70 -27.88
C VAL A 937 4.08 19.95 -28.81
N VAL A 938 3.18 19.16 -28.22
CA VAL A 938 2.17 18.34 -28.92
C VAL A 938 0.76 18.64 -28.40
N GLY A 939 -0.27 18.14 -29.08
CA GLY A 939 -1.67 18.34 -28.70
C GLY A 939 -2.36 19.50 -29.42
N GLY A 940 -3.69 19.51 -29.37
CA GLY A 940 -4.52 20.38 -30.21
C GLY A 940 -4.43 21.88 -29.90
N ASN A 941 -4.18 22.29 -28.65
CA ASN A 941 -4.10 23.72 -28.32
C ASN A 941 -2.83 24.37 -28.89
N THR A 942 -1.84 23.57 -29.29
CA THR A 942 -0.59 24.08 -29.89
C THR A 942 -0.81 24.68 -31.27
N HIS A 943 -1.98 24.50 -31.88
CA HIS A 943 -2.36 25.12 -33.16
C HIS A 943 -2.63 26.62 -33.05
N PHE A 944 -2.82 27.18 -31.85
CA PHE A 944 -2.95 28.62 -31.69
C PHE A 944 -1.70 29.33 -32.25
N GLU A 945 -1.93 30.32 -33.12
CA GLU A 945 -0.86 31.15 -33.64
C GLU A 945 -0.14 31.87 -32.48
N GLY A 946 1.19 31.95 -32.54
CA GLY A 946 2.01 32.59 -31.50
C GLY A 946 2.33 31.72 -30.28
N PHE A 947 1.75 30.51 -30.14
CA PHE A 947 1.93 29.65 -28.96
C PHE A 947 3.41 29.33 -28.69
N ILE A 948 4.14 28.88 -29.71
CA ILE A 948 5.54 28.45 -29.60
C ILE A 948 6.44 29.63 -29.27
N GLN A 949 6.25 30.76 -29.95
CA GLN A 949 7.04 31.97 -29.75
C GLN A 949 6.83 32.53 -28.35
N ARG A 950 5.58 32.56 -27.86
CA ARG A 950 5.26 33.01 -26.50
C ARG A 950 5.87 32.11 -25.44
N LEU A 951 5.72 30.80 -25.58
CA LEU A 951 6.28 29.83 -24.63
C LEU A 951 7.80 29.92 -24.57
N GLN A 952 8.49 29.96 -25.73
CA GLN A 952 9.94 30.08 -25.76
C GLN A 952 10.41 31.38 -25.08
N LYS A 953 9.77 32.51 -25.39
CA LYS A 953 10.08 33.81 -24.78
C LYS A 953 9.96 33.76 -23.25
N GLU A 954 8.91 33.15 -22.73
CA GLU A 954 8.66 33.08 -21.29
C GLU A 954 9.55 32.09 -20.53
N VAL A 955 9.89 30.96 -21.15
CA VAL A 955 10.80 29.97 -20.54
C VAL A 955 12.21 30.53 -20.47
N VAL A 956 12.70 31.21 -21.53
CA VAL A 956 14.02 31.88 -21.52
C VAL A 956 14.15 32.87 -20.35
N GLN A 957 13.07 33.58 -19.99
CA GLN A 957 13.08 34.53 -18.89
C GLN A 957 13.16 33.89 -17.48
N ARG A 958 13.00 32.57 -17.38
CA ARG A 958 12.87 31.82 -16.12
C ARG A 958 14.01 30.84 -15.86
N VAL A 959 14.89 30.64 -16.84
CA VAL A 959 16.01 29.71 -16.75
C VAL A 959 17.35 30.45 -16.84
N PRO A 960 18.46 29.87 -16.37
CA PRO A 960 19.78 30.52 -16.45
C PRO A 960 20.17 30.85 -17.90
N ASP A 961 20.83 32.00 -18.11
CA ASP A 961 21.26 32.48 -19.44
C ASP A 961 22.19 31.50 -20.18
N ASP A 962 22.90 30.64 -19.44
CA ASP A 962 23.79 29.60 -20.00
C ASP A 962 23.01 28.45 -20.68
N CYS A 963 21.70 28.33 -20.45
CA CYS A 963 20.87 27.28 -21.02
C CYS A 963 20.23 27.72 -22.33
N ILE A 964 20.50 26.98 -23.42
CA ILE A 964 19.85 27.22 -24.72
C ILE A 964 18.44 26.61 -24.69
N VAL A 965 17.41 27.45 -24.79
CA VAL A 965 16.02 27.02 -24.87
C VAL A 965 15.58 26.89 -26.32
N ARG A 966 15.10 25.70 -26.72
CA ARG A 966 14.55 25.44 -28.06
C ARG A 966 13.19 24.79 -27.90
N VAL A 967 12.15 25.47 -28.39
CA VAL A 967 10.79 24.97 -28.39
C VAL A 967 10.37 24.70 -29.83
N ALA A 968 9.93 23.48 -30.12
CA ALA A 968 9.48 23.10 -31.44
C ALA A 968 8.14 22.35 -31.40
N ARG A 969 7.40 22.47 -32.49
CA ARG A 969 6.13 21.77 -32.74
C ARG A 969 6.31 20.91 -33.99
N PRO A 970 5.91 19.63 -33.98
CA PRO A 970 5.91 18.81 -35.18
C PRO A 970 4.92 19.36 -36.23
N ALA A 971 5.01 18.86 -37.46
CA ALA A 971 4.12 19.28 -38.55
C ALA A 971 2.65 18.91 -38.23
N ASP A 972 2.43 17.72 -37.70
CA ASP A 972 1.15 17.25 -37.17
C ASP A 972 1.26 16.94 -35.67
N PRO A 973 0.93 17.90 -34.78
CA PRO A 973 0.97 17.70 -33.33
C PRO A 973 -0.20 16.86 -32.79
N ILE A 974 -1.17 16.47 -33.63
CA ILE A 974 -2.35 15.69 -33.23
C ILE A 974 -2.05 14.19 -33.29
N THR A 975 -1.29 13.73 -34.29
CA THR A 975 -0.97 12.31 -34.51
C THR A 975 0.42 11.90 -34.02
N GLN A 976 1.28 12.86 -33.64
CA GLN A 976 2.66 12.62 -33.17
C GLN A 976 2.78 11.51 -32.10
N THR A 977 1.97 11.59 -31.05
CA THR A 977 1.96 10.60 -29.95
C THR A 977 1.62 9.19 -30.46
N TRP A 978 0.70 9.09 -31.42
CA TRP A 978 0.30 7.83 -32.03
C TRP A 978 1.43 7.21 -32.85
N TYR A 979 2.13 8.01 -33.67
CA TYR A 979 3.31 7.53 -34.41
C TYR A 979 4.42 7.06 -33.48
N GLY A 980 4.65 7.76 -32.37
CA GLY A 980 5.56 7.32 -31.31
C GLY A 980 5.22 5.93 -30.78
N GLY A 981 3.94 5.67 -30.50
CA GLY A 981 3.45 4.35 -30.09
C GLY A 981 3.62 3.29 -31.19
N ALA A 982 3.46 3.67 -32.45
CA ALA A 982 3.67 2.79 -33.59
C ALA A 982 5.14 2.38 -33.77
N HIS A 983 6.08 3.30 -33.58
CA HIS A 983 7.51 2.98 -33.58
C HIS A 983 7.89 2.11 -32.37
N LEU A 984 7.31 2.38 -31.19
CA LEU A 984 7.51 1.55 -30.00
C LEU A 984 7.04 0.10 -30.23
N ALA A 985 5.95 -0.12 -30.95
CA ALA A 985 5.46 -1.46 -31.29
C ALA A 985 6.47 -2.29 -32.10
N ASN A 986 7.30 -1.63 -32.91
CA ASN A 986 8.36 -2.25 -33.71
C ASN A 986 9.70 -2.38 -32.97
N HIS A 987 9.76 -1.96 -31.70
CA HIS A 987 10.96 -2.04 -30.90
C HIS A 987 11.30 -3.51 -30.58
N ALA A 988 12.57 -3.90 -30.73
CA ALA A 988 13.02 -5.29 -30.56
C ALA A 988 12.68 -5.90 -29.18
N ASN A 989 12.53 -5.05 -28.17
CA ASN A 989 12.24 -5.43 -26.78
C ASN A 989 10.80 -5.18 -26.35
N ILE A 990 9.85 -4.97 -27.26
CA ILE A 990 8.43 -4.69 -26.90
C ILE A 990 7.81 -5.76 -26.01
N GLU A 991 8.19 -7.04 -26.18
CA GLU A 991 7.70 -8.16 -25.34
C GLU A 991 8.12 -8.04 -23.87
N ARG A 992 9.16 -7.25 -23.55
CA ARG A 992 9.53 -6.97 -22.15
C ARG A 992 8.53 -6.04 -21.48
N LEU A 993 7.92 -5.14 -22.25
CA LEU A 993 6.93 -4.18 -21.76
C LEU A 993 5.52 -4.76 -21.72
N ALA A 994 5.15 -5.51 -22.76
CA ALA A 994 3.78 -5.98 -22.92
C ALA A 994 3.47 -7.18 -22.02
N VAL A 995 2.27 -7.21 -21.45
CA VAL A 995 1.75 -8.33 -20.66
C VAL A 995 0.90 -9.22 -21.56
N THR A 996 1.07 -10.53 -21.49
CA THR A 996 0.19 -11.49 -22.19
C THR A 996 -1.06 -11.82 -21.38
N LYS A 997 -2.13 -12.27 -22.04
CA LYS A 997 -3.36 -12.68 -21.32
C LYS A 997 -3.11 -13.75 -20.26
N ALA A 998 -2.26 -14.74 -20.58
CA ALA A 998 -1.88 -15.79 -19.63
C ALA A 998 -1.14 -15.23 -18.40
N GLU A 999 -0.22 -14.27 -18.59
CA GLU A 999 0.45 -13.59 -17.47
C GLU A 999 -0.54 -12.80 -16.60
N TYR A 1000 -1.57 -12.20 -17.19
CA TYR A 1000 -2.64 -11.51 -16.46
C TYR A 1000 -3.53 -12.47 -15.67
N GLU A 1001 -3.96 -13.58 -16.27
CA GLU A 1001 -4.80 -14.58 -15.60
C GLU A 1001 -4.08 -15.25 -14.42
N GLU A 1002 -2.76 -15.44 -14.52
CA GLU A 1002 -1.95 -16.04 -13.47
C GLU A 1002 -1.64 -15.07 -12.32
N ASN A 1003 -1.27 -13.81 -12.65
CA ASN A 1003 -0.68 -12.88 -11.67
C ASN A 1003 -1.58 -11.68 -11.32
N GLY A 1004 -2.69 -11.48 -12.06
CA GLY A 1004 -3.66 -10.42 -11.86
C GLY A 1004 -3.17 -9.00 -12.17
N ALA A 1005 -3.98 -8.00 -11.82
CA ALA A 1005 -3.74 -6.59 -12.15
C ALA A 1005 -2.48 -5.98 -11.51
N GLN A 1006 -2.01 -6.50 -10.36
CA GLN A 1006 -0.80 -6.01 -9.70
C GLN A 1006 0.47 -6.26 -10.55
N TRP A 1007 0.52 -7.39 -11.25
CA TRP A 1007 1.60 -7.71 -12.17
C TRP A 1007 1.62 -6.78 -13.38
N VAL A 1008 0.45 -6.50 -13.94
CA VAL A 1008 0.27 -5.54 -15.04
C VAL A 1008 0.82 -4.17 -14.66
N ALA A 1009 0.42 -3.65 -13.48
CA ALA A 1009 0.89 -2.37 -12.98
C ALA A 1009 2.41 -2.33 -12.81
N ARG A 1010 3.02 -3.40 -12.27
CA ARG A 1010 4.48 -3.51 -12.11
C ARG A 1010 5.21 -3.54 -13.45
N LYS A 1011 4.73 -4.34 -14.41
CA LYS A 1011 5.37 -4.49 -15.73
C LYS A 1011 5.30 -3.21 -16.56
N PHE A 1012 4.18 -2.49 -16.50
CA PHE A 1012 4.02 -1.21 -17.21
C PHE A 1012 4.87 -0.08 -16.61
N ALA A 1013 5.16 -0.13 -15.31
CA ALA A 1013 6.04 0.83 -14.63
C ALA A 1013 7.54 0.60 -14.89
N ALA A 1014 7.95 -0.61 -15.30
CA ALA A 1014 9.37 -0.98 -15.41
C ALA A 1014 10.12 -0.32 -16.58
N GLY A 1015 9.41 0.06 -17.66
CA GLY A 1015 10.00 0.66 -18.85
C GLY A 1015 10.97 -0.26 -19.62
N LEU A 1016 11.50 0.22 -20.75
CA LEU A 1016 12.59 -0.44 -21.47
C LEU A 1016 13.91 -0.07 -20.77
N GLY A 1017 14.22 -0.72 -19.66
CA GLY A 1017 15.57 -0.65 -19.08
C GLY A 1017 16.61 -1.18 -20.07
N THR A 1018 17.76 -0.50 -20.16
CA THR A 1018 18.94 -0.95 -20.92
C THR A 1018 19.43 -2.31 -20.45
#